data_AF-A0A078LSU3-F1
#
_entry.id   AF-A0A078LSU3-F1
#
_cell.length_a   1.000
_cell.length_b   1.000
_cell.length_c   1.000
_cell.angle_alpha   90.00
_cell.angle_beta   90.00
_cell.angle_gamma   90.00
#
_symmetry.space_group_name_H-M   'P 1'
#
loop_
_entity.id
_entity.type
_entity.pdbx_description
1 polymer ?
#
loop_
_entity_poly.entity_id
_entity_poly.type
_entity_poly.pdbx_seq_one_letter_code
_entity_poly.pdbx_strand_id
1 'polypeptide(L)'
;MSSVSGKKLLLIAIACGLLAAFLGWAYLKAKESQYKAAYKPATQIMTSVVVPKEDIGKSQTLSRENVAAMDVPRDYLPSNAVLAEDWPRVENRMVVNPLQRGRPITWDALESSRISRLSENVELGKRIKTVQVNKINSFDGMLRPGDRIDLLGSFSANDVGLQQQPNYSDQVVMTVLENVEVLAAGREDAKGKKYEKHYDRNSSDGFNMSFSTLSLMLTPAQAARVEVAEKAGELVAVLRNPKDTSIASLDQITVANLLDPLPAETVDVVLDANGKLLGRIVGDNVVDHDGRIIGHIVDGKAIGLDGKIMGRIVRGLSADDPLLRMREQATVIRDEAGNVIGKVVNGQVVDRNGQVIGKYEDGKAIGMDGQSLGRVEENVALDASGQVIDMRSSQVQSPAAAQTHERPVVRDANGKVIGFVHGDEIKDANGVLIGHVRDGQAIGLDGKILGTLSTALFDANGNLVGEMGEVVRGADGKILGTITDGKLVDAEGNVLGSVKDGKAVDANGKVLGEVEQALLGADGKPLADAAQVVRDANGNVIGTVVGDKIVDAQGRTVGSVKDGKALDGSGNAIDGSSLDVQQDVVQVVRDAQGNVIGTLRGDRVYGADGKLIGRLVDGKVIDANGNVLYRGVTVTLESPRNAGPNANKRDASRMIQFIPGGTGSNGVIPVQTLRLE
;
A
#
# COMPACT_ATOMS: atom_id res chain seq x y z
N MET A 1 65.43 59.86 67.78
CA MET A 1 65.28 58.45 68.19
C MET A 1 64.94 58.43 69.68
N SER A 2 63.69 58.23 70.05
CA SER A 2 63.32 57.97 71.44
C SER A 2 63.86 56.59 71.83
N SER A 3 64.73 56.56 72.85
CA SER A 3 65.43 55.36 73.27
C SER A 3 64.43 54.30 73.76
N VAL A 4 64.28 53.22 72.98
CA VAL A 4 63.43 52.09 73.35
C VAL A 4 64.11 51.38 74.53
N SER A 5 63.50 51.46 75.72
CA SER A 5 63.98 50.83 76.95
C SER A 5 64.26 49.33 76.72
N GLY A 6 65.43 48.85 77.16
CA GLY A 6 65.93 47.49 76.89
C GLY A 6 64.96 46.36 77.27
N LYS A 7 64.04 46.58 78.22
CA LYS A 7 62.99 45.61 78.56
C LYS A 7 61.99 45.38 77.41
N LYS A 8 61.67 46.42 76.63
CA LYS A 8 60.79 46.31 75.46
C LYS A 8 61.48 45.55 74.33
N LEU A 9 62.78 45.78 74.12
CA LEU A 9 63.58 45.02 73.16
C LEU A 9 63.66 43.53 73.52
N LEU A 10 63.80 43.20 74.82
CA LEU A 10 63.85 41.81 75.27
C LEU A 10 62.50 41.09 75.09
N LEU A 11 61.37 41.76 75.37
CA LEU A 11 60.03 41.20 75.10
C LEU A 11 59.79 40.96 73.61
N ILE A 12 60.22 41.89 72.74
CA ILE A 12 60.12 41.72 71.28
C ILE A 12 60.99 40.55 70.81
N ALA A 13 62.21 40.41 71.34
CA ALA A 13 63.10 39.30 70.98
C ALA A 13 62.50 37.93 71.36
N ILE A 14 61.91 37.82 72.56
CA ILE A 14 61.25 36.58 72.99
C ILE A 14 60.00 36.30 72.13
N ALA A 15 59.19 37.31 71.86
CA ALA A 15 58.01 37.16 71.01
C ALA A 15 58.38 36.72 69.59
N CYS A 16 59.40 37.33 68.99
CA CYS A 16 59.93 36.92 67.69
C CYS A 16 60.50 35.50 67.72
N GLY A 17 61.20 35.11 68.79
CA GLY A 17 61.74 33.76 68.97
C GLY A 17 60.65 32.69 69.05
N LEU A 18 59.59 32.93 69.83
CA LEU A 18 58.44 32.02 69.92
C LEU A 18 57.66 31.96 68.61
N LEU A 19 57.49 33.09 67.93
CA LEU A 19 56.83 33.14 66.64
C LEU A 19 57.62 32.37 65.57
N ALA A 20 58.95 32.51 65.55
CA ALA A 20 59.83 31.76 64.66
C ALA A 20 59.77 30.25 64.96
N ALA A 21 59.80 29.84 66.23
CA ALA A 21 59.67 28.44 66.62
C ALA A 21 58.30 27.85 66.23
N PHE A 22 57.22 28.59 66.44
CA PHE A 22 55.87 28.18 66.05
C PHE A 22 55.73 28.03 64.53
N LEU A 23 56.23 29.00 63.76
CA LEU A 23 56.22 28.95 62.30
C LEU A 23 57.07 27.79 61.77
N GLY A 24 58.25 27.55 62.37
CA GLY A 24 59.10 26.41 62.04
C GLY A 24 58.41 25.06 62.31
N TRP A 25 57.78 24.92 63.47
CA TRP A 25 57.00 23.73 63.82
C TRP A 25 55.81 23.52 62.88
N ALA A 26 55.04 24.59 62.59
CA ALA A 26 53.91 24.54 61.68
C ALA A 26 54.33 24.17 60.25
N TYR A 27 55.45 24.73 59.76
CA TYR A 27 56.03 24.39 58.47
C TYR A 27 56.47 22.92 58.39
N LEU A 28 57.16 22.43 59.42
CA LEU A 28 57.58 21.03 59.52
C LEU A 28 56.38 20.08 59.54
N LYS A 29 55.34 20.39 60.33
CA LYS A 29 54.09 19.59 60.37
C LYS A 29 53.36 19.60 59.03
N ALA A 30 53.29 20.76 58.37
CA ALA A 30 52.68 20.88 57.04
C ALA A 30 53.44 20.00 56.02
N LYS A 31 54.78 20.06 56.02
CA LYS A 31 55.62 19.23 55.14
C LYS A 31 55.52 17.74 55.46
N GLU A 32 55.51 17.35 56.72
CA GLU A 32 55.34 15.95 57.13
C GLU A 32 53.98 15.39 56.68
N SER A 33 52.91 16.19 56.79
CA SER A 33 51.58 15.80 56.29
C SER A 33 51.55 15.64 54.77
N GLN A 34 52.26 16.51 54.05
CA GLN A 34 52.38 16.47 52.60
C GLN A 34 53.14 15.21 52.14
N TYR A 35 54.24 14.85 52.82
CA TYR A 35 54.97 13.61 52.52
C TYR A 35 54.20 12.36 52.96
N LYS A 36 53.52 12.35 54.12
CA LYS A 36 52.67 11.22 54.54
C LYS A 36 51.49 10.99 53.61
N ALA A 37 50.91 12.04 53.01
CA ALA A 37 49.87 11.91 52.01
C ALA A 37 50.40 11.35 50.68
N ALA A 38 51.64 11.70 50.29
CA ALA A 38 52.28 11.20 49.07
C ALA A 38 52.81 9.75 49.19
N TYR A 39 53.09 9.27 50.41
CA TYR A 39 53.62 7.93 50.69
C TYR A 39 52.59 6.95 51.28
N LYS A 40 51.28 7.22 51.18
CA LYS A 40 50.28 6.17 51.41
C LYS A 40 50.36 5.18 50.23
N PRO A 41 50.76 3.91 50.42
CA PRO A 41 50.76 2.95 49.33
C PRO A 41 49.34 2.82 48.80
N ALA A 42 49.16 2.96 47.48
CA ALA A 42 47.87 2.75 46.84
C ALA A 42 47.38 1.35 47.19
N THR A 43 46.16 1.25 47.73
CA THR A 43 45.52 -0.04 47.99
C THR A 43 45.33 -0.75 46.65
N GLN A 44 46.24 -1.67 46.32
CA GLN A 44 46.18 -2.42 45.08
C GLN A 44 44.95 -3.33 45.14
N ILE A 45 43.98 -3.09 44.25
CA ILE A 45 42.79 -3.92 44.14
C ILE A 45 43.23 -5.24 43.51
N MET A 46 43.31 -6.29 44.33
CA MET A 46 43.55 -7.64 43.86
C MET A 46 42.29 -8.17 43.17
N THR A 47 42.46 -8.77 42.00
CA THR A 47 41.38 -9.38 41.23
C THR A 47 41.73 -10.83 40.97
N SER A 48 40.79 -11.74 41.24
CA SER A 48 40.99 -13.17 41.05
C SER A 48 40.73 -13.56 39.59
N VAL A 49 41.73 -14.18 38.95
CA VAL A 49 41.69 -14.59 37.54
C VAL A 49 41.98 -16.08 37.38
N VAL A 50 41.53 -16.65 36.26
CA VAL A 50 41.79 -18.05 35.93
C VAL A 50 43.15 -18.18 35.24
N VAL A 51 44.00 -19.09 35.73
CA VAL A 51 45.33 -19.40 35.18
C VAL A 51 45.50 -20.91 34.94
N PRO A 52 46.23 -21.33 33.90
CA PRO A 52 46.57 -22.74 33.70
C PRO A 52 47.53 -23.27 34.77
N LYS A 53 47.30 -24.48 35.26
CA LYS A 53 48.22 -25.21 36.16
C LYS A 53 49.41 -25.82 35.43
N GLU A 54 49.22 -26.12 34.16
CA GLU A 54 50.19 -26.67 33.22
C GLU A 54 50.00 -26.02 31.84
N ASP A 55 50.90 -26.27 30.90
CA ASP A 55 50.76 -25.76 29.55
C ASP A 55 49.61 -26.48 28.83
N ILE A 56 48.63 -25.72 28.33
CA ILE A 56 47.45 -26.24 27.66
C ILE A 56 47.58 -25.96 26.16
N GLY A 57 47.66 -27.02 25.37
CA GLY A 57 47.79 -26.95 23.92
C GLY A 57 46.53 -26.45 23.22
N LYS A 58 46.69 -26.08 21.95
CA LYS A 58 45.55 -25.76 21.07
C LYS A 58 44.59 -26.94 20.97
N SER A 59 43.29 -26.64 20.95
CA SER A 59 42.17 -27.59 20.89
C SER A 59 42.02 -28.50 22.12
N GLN A 60 42.75 -28.24 23.20
CA GLN A 60 42.50 -28.88 24.49
C GLN A 60 41.39 -28.15 25.26
N THR A 61 40.68 -28.87 26.10
CA THR A 61 39.54 -28.37 26.87
C THR A 61 39.96 -27.84 28.24
N LEU A 62 39.37 -26.72 28.66
CA LEU A 62 39.53 -26.23 30.03
C LEU A 62 38.68 -27.03 31.00
N SER A 63 39.29 -27.47 32.09
CA SER A 63 38.66 -28.23 33.16
C SER A 63 39.21 -27.83 34.52
N ARG A 64 38.51 -28.18 35.60
CA ARG A 64 38.95 -27.80 36.96
C ARG A 64 40.28 -28.44 37.33
N GLU A 65 40.62 -29.59 36.74
CA GLU A 65 41.91 -30.22 36.95
C GLU A 65 43.08 -29.43 36.36
N ASN A 66 42.92 -28.76 35.21
CA ASN A 66 44.03 -28.09 34.48
C ASN A 66 44.13 -26.57 34.69
N VAL A 67 43.19 -25.94 35.42
CA VAL A 67 43.28 -24.52 35.80
C VAL A 67 43.21 -24.27 37.32
N ALA A 68 43.59 -23.07 37.74
CA ALA A 68 43.47 -22.55 39.10
C ALA A 68 43.02 -21.09 39.12
N ALA A 69 42.51 -20.61 40.25
CA ALA A 69 42.31 -19.19 40.50
C ALA A 69 43.60 -18.59 41.09
N MET A 70 43.98 -17.39 40.62
CA MET A 70 45.15 -16.66 41.10
C MET A 70 44.79 -15.18 41.28
N ASP A 71 45.14 -14.61 42.42
CA ASP A 71 44.91 -13.20 42.71
C ASP A 71 46.06 -12.35 42.16
N VAL A 72 45.72 -11.41 41.28
CA VAL A 72 46.68 -10.53 40.60
C VAL A 72 46.23 -9.08 40.77
N PRO A 73 47.14 -8.11 40.97
CA PRO A 73 46.75 -6.71 41.01
C PRO A 73 46.12 -6.28 39.68
N ARG A 74 44.98 -5.60 39.75
CA ARG A 74 44.19 -5.20 38.57
C ARG A 74 44.98 -4.44 37.52
N ASP A 75 45.97 -3.65 37.93
CA ASP A 75 46.82 -2.85 37.04
C ASP A 75 47.70 -3.67 36.09
N TYR A 76 47.98 -4.94 36.44
CA TYR A 76 48.79 -5.85 35.61
C TYR A 76 47.94 -6.82 34.78
N LEU A 77 46.62 -6.77 34.92
CA LEU A 77 45.72 -7.66 34.20
C LEU A 77 45.33 -7.06 32.84
N PRO A 78 45.34 -7.85 31.76
CA PRO A 78 44.77 -7.41 30.50
C PRO A 78 43.26 -7.20 30.67
N SER A 79 42.70 -6.24 29.93
CA SER A 79 41.27 -5.87 30.03
C SER A 79 40.31 -7.01 29.68
N ASN A 80 40.78 -8.03 28.98
CA ASN A 80 40.03 -9.20 28.56
C ASN A 80 40.44 -10.50 29.30
N ALA A 81 41.02 -10.39 30.49
CA ALA A 81 41.29 -11.54 31.35
C ALA A 81 39.97 -12.23 31.77
N VAL A 82 40.00 -13.56 31.84
CA VAL A 82 38.92 -14.37 32.39
C VAL A 82 39.01 -14.32 33.91
N LEU A 83 38.00 -13.72 34.54
CA LEU A 83 37.91 -13.62 35.99
C LEU A 83 37.49 -14.97 36.59
N ALA A 84 37.85 -15.21 37.85
CA ALA A 84 37.46 -16.45 38.54
C ALA A 84 35.92 -16.60 38.64
N GLU A 85 35.20 -15.48 38.74
CA GLU A 85 33.72 -15.46 38.73
C GLU A 85 33.11 -15.92 37.40
N ASP A 86 33.84 -15.77 36.28
CA ASP A 86 33.39 -16.19 34.96
C ASP A 86 33.66 -17.69 34.68
N TRP A 87 34.20 -18.45 35.65
CA TRP A 87 34.51 -19.87 35.49
C TRP A 87 33.37 -20.71 34.88
N PRO A 88 32.09 -20.57 35.33
CA PRO A 88 30.98 -21.35 34.77
C PRO A 88 30.77 -21.14 33.26
N ARG A 89 31.25 -20.02 32.70
CA ARG A 89 31.10 -19.68 31.28
C ARG A 89 32.20 -20.28 30.41
N VAL A 90 33.34 -20.65 31.01
CA VAL A 90 34.54 -21.12 30.31
C VAL A 90 34.83 -22.61 30.54
N GLU A 91 34.18 -23.23 31.53
CA GLU A 91 34.28 -24.67 31.79
C GLU A 91 33.90 -25.48 30.54
N ASN A 92 34.75 -26.43 30.15
CA ASN A 92 34.64 -27.26 28.93
C ASN A 92 34.78 -26.51 27.58
N ARG A 93 35.25 -25.26 27.57
CA ARG A 93 35.61 -24.59 26.30
C ARG A 93 36.95 -25.07 25.78
N MET A 94 37.11 -25.02 24.45
CA MET A 94 38.38 -25.31 23.80
C MET A 94 39.29 -24.08 23.75
N VAL A 95 40.59 -24.35 23.85
CA VAL A 95 41.66 -23.37 23.72
C VAL A 95 42.00 -23.16 22.24
N VAL A 96 41.92 -21.92 21.73
CA VAL A 96 42.22 -21.57 20.33
C VAL A 96 43.70 -21.26 20.13
N ASN A 97 44.33 -20.67 21.16
CA ASN A 97 45.75 -20.33 21.21
C ASN A 97 46.42 -21.02 22.42
N PRO A 98 47.58 -21.69 22.26
CA PRO A 98 48.25 -22.38 23.36
C PRO A 98 48.44 -21.49 24.60
N LEU A 99 48.07 -22.01 25.77
CA LEU A 99 48.15 -21.31 27.05
C LEU A 99 49.35 -21.81 27.84
N GLN A 100 50.09 -20.88 28.44
CA GLN A 100 51.24 -21.20 29.30
C GLN A 100 50.83 -21.22 30.76
N ARG A 101 51.45 -22.12 31.53
CA ARG A 101 51.28 -22.22 32.97
C ARG A 101 51.42 -20.87 33.68
N GLY A 102 50.47 -20.57 34.57
CA GLY A 102 50.50 -19.39 35.44
C GLY A 102 50.15 -18.06 34.77
N ARG A 103 49.89 -18.04 33.46
CA ARG A 103 49.48 -16.83 32.75
C ARG A 103 47.96 -16.66 32.80
N PRO A 104 47.42 -15.45 33.08
CA PRO A 104 45.98 -15.20 33.02
C PRO A 104 45.40 -15.58 31.66
N ILE A 105 44.36 -16.40 31.67
CA ILE A 105 43.62 -16.77 30.46
C ILE A 105 42.83 -15.56 29.99
N THR A 106 42.81 -15.31 28.69
CA THR A 106 42.05 -14.21 28.08
C THR A 106 40.91 -14.74 27.22
N TRP A 107 39.85 -13.95 27.07
CA TRP A 107 38.66 -14.35 26.30
C TRP A 107 38.95 -14.66 24.82
N ASP A 108 39.98 -14.07 24.23
CA ASP A 108 40.41 -14.31 22.84
C ASP A 108 41.21 -15.61 22.67
N ALA A 109 41.80 -16.12 23.75
CA ALA A 109 42.47 -17.42 23.75
C ALA A 109 41.48 -18.59 23.82
N LEU A 110 40.21 -18.29 24.12
CA LEU A 110 39.12 -19.24 24.20
C LEU A 110 38.20 -19.11 23.00
N GLU A 111 37.54 -20.22 22.71
CA GLU A 111 36.53 -20.28 21.67
C GLU A 111 35.32 -19.38 22.01
N SER A 112 34.88 -18.54 21.06
CA SER A 112 33.80 -17.54 21.23
C SER A 112 32.44 -18.17 21.57
N SER A 113 32.19 -19.39 21.08
CA SER A 113 31.01 -20.23 21.35
C SER A 113 31.41 -21.68 21.07
N ARG A 114 30.94 -22.66 21.86
CA ARG A 114 31.07 -24.09 21.53
C ARG A 114 30.85 -24.27 20.02
N ILE A 115 31.82 -24.81 19.27
CA ILE A 115 31.71 -25.06 17.82
C ILE A 115 30.35 -25.72 17.62
N SER A 116 29.41 -24.94 17.11
CA SER A 116 28.17 -25.44 16.56
C SER A 116 28.63 -26.36 15.45
N ARG A 117 28.44 -27.67 15.61
CA ARG A 117 28.68 -28.61 14.51
C ARG A 117 27.94 -28.06 13.29
N LEU A 118 28.44 -28.20 12.06
CA LEU A 118 27.72 -27.70 10.88
C LEU A 118 26.25 -28.19 10.85
N SER A 119 25.99 -29.37 11.42
CA SER A 119 24.67 -29.95 11.66
C SER A 119 23.77 -29.17 12.64
N GLU A 120 24.33 -28.44 13.60
CA GLU A 120 23.61 -27.62 14.58
C GLU A 120 23.17 -26.26 14.00
N ASN A 121 23.77 -25.83 12.88
CA ASN A 121 23.30 -24.66 12.11
C ASN A 121 22.18 -25.01 11.11
N VAL A 122 21.76 -26.28 11.06
CA VAL A 122 20.64 -26.72 10.22
C VAL A 122 19.34 -26.54 11.00
N GLU A 123 18.41 -25.78 10.45
CA GLU A 123 17.07 -25.68 11.05
C GLU A 123 16.41 -27.06 11.16
N LEU A 124 15.67 -27.26 12.25
CA LEU A 124 14.88 -28.46 12.47
C LEU A 124 13.93 -28.69 11.28
N GLY A 125 13.96 -29.89 10.71
CA GLY A 125 13.14 -30.25 9.53
C GLY A 125 13.78 -29.91 8.18
N LYS A 126 14.93 -29.22 8.14
CA LYS A 126 15.70 -28.98 6.92
C LYS A 126 16.96 -29.87 6.85
N ARG A 127 17.62 -29.88 5.69
CA ARG A 127 18.81 -30.65 5.34
C ARG A 127 19.77 -29.73 4.59
N ILE A 128 21.07 -29.94 4.76
CA ILE A 128 22.06 -29.28 3.91
C ILE A 128 22.33 -30.18 2.71
N LYS A 129 22.27 -29.61 1.52
CA LYS A 129 22.81 -30.24 0.32
C LYS A 129 23.82 -29.30 -0.33
N THR A 130 25.03 -29.81 -0.60
CA THR A 130 26.00 -29.11 -1.44
C THR A 130 25.73 -29.43 -2.91
N VAL A 131 25.60 -28.41 -3.73
CA VAL A 131 25.41 -28.51 -5.19
C VAL A 131 26.55 -27.86 -5.93
N GLN A 132 26.85 -28.37 -7.12
CA GLN A 132 27.77 -27.73 -8.05
C GLN A 132 27.00 -26.79 -8.98
N VAL A 133 27.48 -25.55 -9.12
CA VAL A 133 26.93 -24.56 -10.05
C VAL A 133 28.04 -24.03 -10.97
N ASN A 134 27.68 -23.72 -12.21
CA ASN A 134 28.64 -23.33 -13.24
C ASN A 134 29.22 -21.91 -12.94
N LYS A 135 30.55 -21.78 -13.04
CA LYS A 135 31.32 -20.59 -12.62
C LYS A 135 31.07 -19.36 -13.47
N ILE A 136 30.72 -19.51 -14.76
CA ILE A 136 30.49 -18.36 -15.66
C ILE A 136 29.31 -17.51 -15.16
N ASN A 137 28.37 -18.12 -14.44
CA ASN A 137 27.11 -17.51 -14.03
C ASN A 137 26.96 -17.35 -12.50
N SER A 138 27.96 -17.75 -11.71
CA SER A 138 27.89 -17.73 -10.23
C SER A 138 28.83 -16.67 -9.67
N PHE A 139 28.25 -15.65 -9.03
CA PHE A 139 28.91 -14.51 -8.39
C PHE A 139 30.29 -14.85 -7.82
N ASP A 140 31.37 -14.36 -8.45
CA ASP A 140 32.77 -14.74 -8.19
C ASP A 140 33.24 -14.39 -6.76
N GLY A 141 32.86 -15.22 -5.79
CA GLY A 141 33.16 -15.03 -4.37
C GLY A 141 32.36 -13.92 -3.68
N MET A 142 31.26 -13.44 -4.26
CA MET A 142 30.41 -12.42 -3.63
C MET A 142 29.28 -12.99 -2.76
N LEU A 143 28.88 -14.25 -3.00
CA LEU A 143 27.87 -14.92 -2.17
C LEU A 143 28.39 -15.14 -0.76
N ARG A 144 27.57 -14.77 0.22
CA ARG A 144 27.84 -14.91 1.65
C ARG A 144 26.82 -15.85 2.29
N PRO A 145 27.19 -16.54 3.39
CA PRO A 145 26.23 -17.22 4.23
C PRO A 145 25.09 -16.28 4.64
N GLY A 146 23.85 -16.73 4.49
CA GLY A 146 22.63 -15.97 4.73
C GLY A 146 21.99 -15.34 3.49
N ASP A 147 22.72 -15.28 2.36
CA ASP A 147 22.14 -14.83 1.09
C ASP A 147 21.03 -15.78 0.62
N ARG A 148 20.05 -15.22 -0.10
CA ARG A 148 18.97 -15.97 -0.73
C ARG A 148 19.25 -16.09 -2.23
N ILE A 149 18.99 -17.25 -2.81
CA ILE A 149 19.15 -17.47 -4.25
C ILE A 149 17.93 -18.17 -4.84
N ASP A 150 17.72 -17.97 -6.13
CA ASP A 150 16.87 -18.82 -6.96
C ASP A 150 17.78 -19.76 -7.78
N LEU A 151 17.38 -21.01 -7.90
CA LEU A 151 18.13 -22.06 -8.59
C LEU A 151 17.42 -22.38 -9.90
N LEU A 152 18.02 -21.99 -11.01
CA LEU A 152 17.59 -22.34 -12.35
C LEU A 152 18.31 -23.59 -12.82
N GLY A 153 17.64 -24.39 -13.66
CA GLY A 153 18.22 -25.59 -14.26
C GLY A 153 18.11 -25.51 -15.76
N SER A 154 19.18 -25.91 -16.44
CA SER A 154 19.21 -26.09 -17.88
C SER A 154 19.27 -27.57 -18.23
N PHE A 155 18.26 -28.04 -18.96
CA PHE A 155 18.00 -29.45 -19.24
C PHE A 155 17.83 -29.67 -20.75
N SER A 156 17.97 -30.92 -21.20
CA SER A 156 17.43 -31.35 -22.49
C SER A 156 15.92 -31.54 -22.38
N ALA A 157 15.15 -31.17 -23.41
CA ALA A 157 13.69 -31.29 -23.40
C ALA A 157 13.25 -32.75 -23.19
N ASN A 158 13.99 -33.72 -23.74
CA ASN A 158 13.71 -35.15 -23.51
C ASN A 158 13.82 -35.55 -22.03
N ASP A 159 14.85 -35.06 -21.34
CA ASP A 159 15.13 -35.43 -19.95
C ASP A 159 14.07 -34.91 -18.98
N VAL A 160 13.35 -33.85 -19.38
CA VAL A 160 12.22 -33.27 -18.64
C VAL A 160 10.85 -33.66 -19.22
N GLY A 161 10.81 -34.61 -20.17
CA GLY A 161 9.58 -35.16 -20.73
C GLY A 161 8.84 -34.22 -21.69
N LEU A 162 9.53 -33.24 -22.26
CA LEU A 162 9.01 -32.29 -23.24
C LEU A 162 9.25 -32.78 -24.67
N GLN A 163 8.33 -32.43 -25.56
CA GLN A 163 8.42 -32.81 -26.96
C GLN A 163 9.45 -31.93 -27.68
N GLN A 164 10.43 -32.55 -28.33
CA GLN A 164 11.42 -31.82 -29.11
C GLN A 164 10.76 -31.02 -30.24
N GLN A 165 11.16 -29.76 -30.37
CA GLN A 165 10.75 -28.93 -31.50
C GLN A 165 11.73 -29.12 -32.67
N PRO A 166 11.23 -29.47 -33.87
CA PRO A 166 12.10 -29.57 -35.04
C PRO A 166 12.72 -28.21 -35.36
N ASN A 167 14.04 -28.21 -35.63
CA ASN A 167 14.87 -27.05 -35.97
C ASN A 167 15.28 -26.11 -34.82
N TYR A 168 14.94 -26.42 -33.56
CA TYR A 168 15.40 -25.66 -32.40
C TYR A 168 16.34 -26.50 -31.54
N SER A 169 17.16 -25.84 -30.70
CA SER A 169 17.97 -26.58 -29.74
C SER A 169 17.07 -27.27 -28.73
N ASP A 170 17.51 -28.42 -28.24
CA ASP A 170 16.81 -29.23 -27.25
C ASP A 170 16.92 -28.65 -25.82
N GLN A 171 17.47 -27.44 -25.67
CA GLN A 171 17.78 -26.87 -24.38
C GLN A 171 16.59 -26.12 -23.79
N VAL A 172 16.24 -26.44 -22.56
CA VAL A 172 15.16 -25.83 -21.80
C VAL A 172 15.73 -25.29 -20.48
N VAL A 173 15.37 -24.07 -20.13
CA VAL A 173 15.68 -23.48 -18.82
C VAL A 173 14.40 -23.35 -18.02
N MET A 174 14.42 -23.79 -16.77
CA MET A 174 13.29 -23.66 -15.86
C MET A 174 13.75 -23.46 -14.42
N THR A 175 12.88 -22.91 -13.59
CA THR A 175 13.14 -22.74 -12.17
C THR A 175 13.05 -24.08 -11.43
N VAL A 176 14.13 -24.46 -10.76
CA VAL A 176 14.20 -25.69 -9.93
C VAL A 176 13.70 -25.39 -8.53
N LEU A 177 14.20 -24.32 -7.92
CA LEU A 177 13.81 -23.82 -6.60
C LEU A 177 13.92 -22.30 -6.56
N GLU A 178 13.07 -21.67 -5.73
CA GLU A 178 13.14 -20.23 -5.43
C GLU A 178 13.39 -20.02 -3.93
N ASN A 179 13.95 -18.86 -3.59
CA ASN A 179 14.14 -18.37 -2.24
C ASN A 179 14.86 -19.37 -1.31
N VAL A 180 15.98 -19.90 -1.79
CA VAL A 180 16.80 -20.87 -1.06
C VAL A 180 17.92 -20.15 -0.29
N GLU A 181 18.11 -20.54 0.96
CA GLU A 181 19.19 -20.01 1.79
C GLU A 181 20.54 -20.67 1.48
N VAL A 182 21.55 -19.83 1.27
CA VAL A 182 22.95 -20.25 1.15
C VAL A 182 23.60 -20.28 2.54
N LEU A 183 24.05 -21.45 2.98
CA LEU A 183 24.79 -21.61 4.24
C LEU A 183 26.30 -21.45 4.07
N ALA A 184 26.81 -21.86 2.92
CA ALA A 184 28.21 -21.70 2.57
C ALA A 184 28.38 -21.67 1.05
N ALA A 185 29.34 -20.89 0.59
CA ALA A 185 29.81 -20.86 -0.78
C ALA A 185 31.32 -21.11 -0.79
N GLY A 186 31.79 -21.99 -1.68
CA GLY A 186 33.20 -22.35 -1.76
C GLY A 186 33.61 -22.69 -3.19
N ARG A 187 34.90 -22.63 -3.50
CA ARG A 187 35.44 -23.05 -4.80
C ARG A 187 36.00 -24.45 -4.66
N GLU A 188 35.75 -25.32 -5.64
CA GLU A 188 36.33 -26.65 -5.71
C GLU A 188 37.20 -26.75 -6.96
N ASP A 189 38.43 -27.24 -6.81
CA ASP A 189 39.27 -27.55 -7.98
C ASP A 189 38.88 -28.89 -8.61
N ALA A 190 39.40 -29.17 -9.81
CA ALA A 190 39.17 -30.43 -10.52
C ALA A 190 39.68 -31.69 -9.76
N LYS A 191 40.38 -31.52 -8.63
CA LYS A 191 40.88 -32.59 -7.76
C LYS A 191 40.07 -32.71 -6.45
N GLY A 192 38.97 -31.97 -6.31
CA GLY A 192 38.08 -32.03 -5.14
C GLY A 192 38.55 -31.22 -3.93
N LYS A 193 39.53 -30.34 -4.09
CA LYS A 193 40.03 -29.48 -2.99
C LYS A 193 39.15 -28.26 -2.83
N LYS A 194 38.54 -28.11 -1.66
CA LYS A 194 37.69 -26.97 -1.30
C LYS A 194 38.53 -25.78 -0.83
N TYR A 195 38.35 -24.63 -1.47
CA TYR A 195 38.97 -23.36 -1.11
C TYR A 195 37.91 -22.47 -0.48
N GLU A 196 37.92 -22.40 0.86
CA GLU A 196 36.94 -21.59 1.60
C GLU A 196 37.40 -20.15 1.82
N LYS A 197 38.71 -19.82 1.76
CA LYS A 197 39.21 -18.51 2.21
C LYS A 197 40.46 -17.92 1.55
N HIS A 198 41.10 -18.59 0.58
CA HIS A 198 42.38 -18.12 0.03
C HIS A 198 42.27 -17.70 -1.45
N TYR A 199 42.40 -16.40 -1.68
CA TYR A 199 42.83 -15.84 -2.96
C TYR A 199 44.34 -16.03 -3.08
N ASP A 200 44.79 -17.04 -3.83
CA ASP A 200 46.18 -17.03 -4.28
C ASP A 200 46.25 -16.21 -5.57
N ARG A 201 46.57 -14.92 -5.43
CA ARG A 201 46.72 -14.00 -6.58
C ARG A 201 47.94 -14.31 -7.43
N ASN A 202 48.81 -15.25 -7.03
CA ASN A 202 50.11 -15.49 -7.67
C ASN A 202 50.45 -16.98 -7.89
N SER A 203 49.45 -17.87 -7.96
CA SER A 203 49.75 -19.28 -8.26
C SER A 203 50.20 -19.42 -9.73
N SER A 204 51.48 -19.72 -9.94
CA SER A 204 52.09 -19.97 -11.25
C SER A 204 51.63 -21.27 -11.91
N ASP A 205 50.80 -22.06 -11.23
CA ASP A 205 50.52 -23.45 -11.59
C ASP A 205 49.20 -23.66 -12.36
N GLY A 206 48.49 -22.60 -12.75
CA GLY A 206 47.45 -22.70 -13.77
C GLY A 206 46.35 -23.73 -13.50
N PHE A 207 45.96 -23.95 -12.23
CA PHE A 207 44.85 -24.85 -11.92
C PHE A 207 43.53 -24.21 -12.34
N ASN A 208 42.90 -24.83 -13.34
CA ASN A 208 41.63 -24.42 -13.93
C ASN A 208 40.50 -24.67 -12.92
N MET A 209 40.19 -23.70 -12.06
CA MET A 209 39.06 -23.76 -11.11
C MET A 209 37.75 -23.55 -11.89
N SER A 210 37.02 -24.62 -12.21
CA SER A 210 35.85 -24.58 -13.10
C SER A 210 34.48 -24.50 -12.40
N PHE A 211 34.36 -24.79 -11.10
CA PHE A 211 33.05 -24.88 -10.43
C PHE A 211 32.97 -24.11 -9.09
N SER A 212 31.80 -23.52 -8.84
CA SER A 212 31.42 -22.98 -7.53
C SER A 212 30.53 -24.01 -6.83
N THR A 213 30.79 -24.29 -5.55
CA THR A 213 29.98 -25.17 -4.72
C THR A 213 29.13 -24.34 -3.76
N LEU A 214 27.85 -24.68 -3.66
CA LEU A 214 26.90 -23.99 -2.78
C LEU A 214 26.27 -25.00 -1.82
N SER A 215 26.40 -24.77 -0.52
CA SER A 215 25.69 -25.53 0.50
C SER A 215 24.37 -24.84 0.81
N LEU A 216 23.27 -25.49 0.45
CA LEU A 216 21.92 -24.96 0.50
C LEU A 216 21.13 -25.57 1.66
N MET A 217 20.34 -24.76 2.36
CA MET A 217 19.40 -25.23 3.38
C MET A 217 18.05 -25.58 2.73
N LEU A 218 17.70 -26.86 2.70
CA LEU A 218 16.56 -27.38 1.93
C LEU A 218 15.61 -28.21 2.79
N THR A 219 14.33 -28.19 2.48
CA THR A 219 13.40 -29.25 2.93
C THR A 219 13.74 -30.59 2.27
N PRO A 220 13.30 -31.75 2.80
CA PRO A 220 13.64 -33.04 2.20
C PRO A 220 13.08 -33.19 0.77
N ALA A 221 11.89 -32.66 0.50
CA ALA A 221 11.32 -32.65 -0.84
C ALA A 221 12.14 -31.78 -1.81
N GLN A 222 12.59 -30.61 -1.36
CA GLN A 222 13.46 -29.74 -2.16
C GLN A 222 14.82 -30.39 -2.42
N ALA A 223 15.43 -31.07 -1.42
CA ALA A 223 16.68 -31.78 -1.59
C ALA A 223 16.58 -32.90 -2.66
N ALA A 224 15.48 -33.66 -2.63
CA ALA A 224 15.21 -34.68 -3.65
C ALA A 224 15.01 -34.06 -5.05
N ARG A 225 14.29 -32.93 -5.14
CA ARG A 225 14.12 -32.21 -6.42
C ARG A 225 15.46 -31.73 -6.99
N VAL A 226 16.31 -31.14 -6.15
CA VAL A 226 17.64 -30.68 -6.56
C VAL A 226 18.54 -31.83 -6.98
N GLU A 227 18.44 -33.00 -6.33
CA GLU A 227 19.13 -34.23 -6.74
C GLU A 227 18.73 -34.71 -8.15
N VAL A 228 17.46 -34.66 -8.48
CA VAL A 228 17.01 -35.00 -9.83
C VAL A 228 17.50 -33.97 -10.85
N ALA A 229 17.38 -32.67 -10.52
CA ALA A 229 17.82 -31.59 -11.40
C ALA A 229 19.34 -31.64 -11.68
N GLU A 230 20.17 -31.85 -10.66
CA GLU A 230 21.62 -31.97 -10.81
C GLU A 230 22.05 -33.15 -11.68
N LYS A 231 21.26 -34.24 -11.70
CA LYS A 231 21.49 -35.39 -12.60
C LYS A 231 20.99 -35.17 -14.01
N ALA A 232 19.94 -34.36 -14.18
CA ALA A 232 19.31 -34.11 -15.47
C ALA A 232 20.00 -33.00 -16.28
N GLY A 233 20.79 -32.12 -15.64
CA GLY A 233 21.46 -31.05 -16.36
C GLY A 233 22.24 -30.09 -15.47
N GLU A 234 22.50 -28.89 -15.98
CA GLU A 234 23.32 -27.89 -15.30
C GLU A 234 22.49 -26.96 -14.43
N LEU A 235 22.99 -26.65 -13.23
CA LEU A 235 22.37 -25.71 -12.31
C LEU A 235 23.03 -24.33 -12.37
N VAL A 236 22.22 -23.28 -12.31
CA VAL A 236 22.61 -21.88 -12.28
C VAL A 236 21.96 -21.19 -11.08
N ALA A 237 22.77 -20.50 -10.27
CA ALA A 237 22.29 -19.75 -9.12
C ALA A 237 22.12 -18.28 -9.47
N VAL A 238 20.94 -17.72 -9.17
CA VAL A 238 20.62 -16.29 -9.33
C VAL A 238 20.42 -15.68 -7.95
N LEU A 239 21.08 -14.56 -7.66
CA LEU A 239 21.01 -13.91 -6.36
C LEU A 239 19.66 -13.20 -6.21
N ARG A 240 19.00 -13.48 -5.09
CA ARG A 240 17.74 -12.89 -4.70
C ARG A 240 17.97 -11.84 -3.62
N ASN A 241 17.25 -10.73 -3.68
CA ASN A 241 17.27 -9.77 -2.58
C ASN A 241 16.68 -10.45 -1.32
N PRO A 242 17.34 -10.40 -0.15
CA PRO A 242 16.86 -11.09 1.05
C PRO A 242 15.50 -10.60 1.57
N LYS A 243 15.05 -9.41 1.15
CA LYS A 243 13.73 -8.85 1.49
C LYS A 243 12.66 -9.11 0.44
N ASP A 244 13.02 -9.76 -0.67
CA ASP A 244 12.11 -10.05 -1.76
C ASP A 244 11.34 -11.35 -1.49
N THR A 245 10.05 -11.20 -1.16
CA THR A 245 9.11 -12.30 -0.92
C THR A 245 8.23 -12.60 -2.14
N SER A 246 8.50 -11.99 -3.29
CA SER A 246 7.76 -12.27 -4.53
C SER A 246 7.93 -13.73 -4.96
N ILE A 247 7.06 -14.22 -5.82
CA ILE A 247 7.25 -15.53 -6.44
C ILE A 247 7.30 -15.25 -7.93
N ALA A 248 8.41 -15.60 -8.57
CA ALA A 248 8.59 -15.44 -10.00
C ALA A 248 8.39 -16.81 -10.64
N SER A 249 7.15 -17.10 -11.07
CA SER A 249 6.90 -18.28 -11.90
C SER A 249 7.54 -18.06 -13.27
N LEU A 250 8.81 -18.45 -13.40
CA LEU A 250 9.44 -18.57 -14.69
C LEU A 250 8.85 -19.80 -15.37
N ASP A 251 8.07 -19.56 -16.43
CA ASP A 251 7.68 -20.63 -17.35
C ASP A 251 8.92 -21.23 -18.02
N GLN A 252 8.75 -22.38 -18.66
CA GLN A 252 9.84 -23.04 -19.37
C GLN A 252 10.32 -22.15 -20.53
N ILE A 253 11.59 -21.74 -20.48
CA ILE A 253 12.22 -20.93 -21.53
C ILE A 253 12.99 -21.84 -22.48
N THR A 254 12.62 -21.82 -23.75
CA THR A 254 13.29 -22.54 -24.84
C THR A 254 13.97 -21.55 -25.78
N VAL A 255 14.79 -22.04 -26.72
CA VAL A 255 15.43 -21.18 -27.73
C VAL A 255 14.40 -20.43 -28.59
N ALA A 256 13.21 -21.01 -28.82
CA ALA A 256 12.15 -20.32 -29.53
C ALA A 256 11.73 -19.02 -28.81
N ASN A 257 11.70 -19.04 -27.48
CA ASN A 257 11.31 -17.89 -26.66
C ASN A 257 12.35 -16.77 -26.62
N LEU A 258 13.59 -17.02 -27.05
CA LEU A 258 14.62 -15.97 -27.12
C LEU A 258 14.35 -14.93 -28.21
N LEU A 259 13.53 -15.28 -29.20
CA LEU A 259 13.12 -14.39 -30.28
C LEU A 259 11.80 -13.67 -29.96
N ASP A 260 11.06 -14.14 -28.96
CA ASP A 260 9.86 -13.48 -28.48
C ASP A 260 10.25 -12.23 -27.68
N PRO A 261 9.50 -11.13 -27.80
CA PRO A 261 9.68 -10.00 -26.90
C PRO A 261 9.43 -10.47 -25.47
N LEU A 262 10.31 -10.06 -24.55
CA LEU A 262 10.12 -10.34 -23.13
C LEU A 262 8.73 -9.84 -22.69
N PRO A 263 8.03 -10.57 -21.82
CA PRO A 263 6.78 -10.09 -21.25
C PRO A 263 7.03 -8.73 -20.60
N ALA A 264 6.13 -7.77 -20.84
CA ALA A 264 6.25 -6.45 -20.28
C ALA A 264 6.27 -6.54 -18.75
N GLU A 265 7.28 -5.92 -18.13
CA GLU A 265 7.36 -5.86 -16.67
C GLU A 265 6.15 -5.08 -16.15
N THR A 266 5.35 -5.75 -15.33
CA THR A 266 4.24 -5.12 -14.64
C THR A 266 4.57 -4.85 -13.19
N VAL A 267 4.07 -3.75 -12.67
CA VAL A 267 4.25 -3.31 -11.30
C VAL A 267 2.91 -3.25 -10.61
N ASP A 268 2.83 -3.87 -9.45
CA ASP A 268 1.68 -3.72 -8.55
C ASP A 268 1.95 -2.56 -7.58
N VAL A 269 0.93 -1.76 -7.27
CA VAL A 269 1.04 -0.57 -6.42
C VAL A 269 -0.11 -0.44 -5.44
N VAL A 270 0.12 0.33 -4.37
CA VAL A 270 -0.91 0.74 -3.41
C VAL A 270 -1.11 2.24 -3.53
N LEU A 271 -2.37 2.66 -3.67
CA LEU A 271 -2.78 4.06 -3.72
C LEU A 271 -3.62 4.40 -2.50
N ASP A 272 -3.46 5.63 -1.99
CA ASP A 272 -4.36 6.13 -0.95
C ASP A 272 -5.75 6.51 -1.51
N ALA A 273 -6.62 7.00 -0.63
CA ALA A 273 -7.97 7.43 -0.99
C ALA A 273 -7.99 8.55 -2.05
N ASN A 274 -6.97 9.40 -2.08
CA ASN A 274 -6.86 10.51 -3.03
C ASN A 274 -6.22 10.08 -4.36
N GLY A 275 -5.84 8.80 -4.50
CA GLY A 275 -5.14 8.27 -5.66
C GLY A 275 -3.64 8.56 -5.67
N LYS A 276 -3.07 9.01 -4.55
CA LYS A 276 -1.62 9.18 -4.42
C LYS A 276 -0.94 7.82 -4.28
N LEU A 277 0.18 7.64 -4.99
CA LEU A 277 1.02 6.47 -4.87
C LEU A 277 1.65 6.38 -3.47
N LEU A 278 1.29 5.35 -2.71
CA LEU A 278 1.88 5.06 -1.40
C LEU A 278 3.15 4.21 -1.53
N GLY A 279 3.10 3.17 -2.37
CA GLY A 279 4.22 2.26 -2.55
C GLY A 279 3.98 1.22 -3.62
N ARG A 280 5.05 0.53 -4.02
CA ARG A 280 5.02 -0.64 -4.91
C ARG A 280 4.84 -1.90 -4.09
N ILE A 281 4.14 -2.88 -4.63
CA ILE A 281 3.98 -4.19 -4.02
C ILE A 281 5.08 -5.11 -4.57
N VAL A 282 5.84 -5.72 -3.66
CA VAL A 282 6.89 -6.69 -3.98
C VAL A 282 6.64 -7.93 -3.12
N GLY A 283 6.04 -8.95 -3.74
CA GLY A 283 5.51 -10.11 -3.02
C GLY A 283 4.44 -9.69 -2.01
N ASP A 284 4.68 -10.01 -0.74
CA ASP A 284 3.79 -9.63 0.35
C ASP A 284 4.11 -8.27 0.96
N ASN A 285 5.13 -7.56 0.46
CA ASN A 285 5.58 -6.29 1.04
C ASN A 285 5.09 -5.10 0.22
N VAL A 286 4.68 -4.03 0.91
CA VAL A 286 4.46 -2.71 0.32
C VAL A 286 5.70 -1.87 0.60
N VAL A 287 6.36 -1.41 -0.45
CA VAL A 287 7.65 -0.74 -0.41
C VAL A 287 7.51 0.69 -0.93
N ASP A 288 7.98 1.67 -0.17
CA ASP A 288 8.02 3.06 -0.61
C ASP A 288 9.09 3.28 -1.69
N HIS A 289 9.23 4.54 -2.12
CA HIS A 289 10.19 4.88 -3.15
C HIS A 289 11.67 4.77 -2.73
N ASP A 290 11.95 4.74 -1.43
CA ASP A 290 13.30 4.59 -0.87
C ASP A 290 13.67 3.12 -0.68
N GLY A 291 12.77 2.19 -1.03
CA GLY A 291 12.98 0.77 -0.81
C GLY A 291 12.68 0.33 0.63
N ARG A 292 11.99 1.15 1.42
CA ARG A 292 11.60 0.79 2.80
C ARG A 292 10.22 0.15 2.81
N ILE A 293 10.08 -0.88 3.63
CA ILE A 293 8.80 -1.56 3.82
C ILE A 293 7.92 -0.66 4.68
N ILE A 294 6.77 -0.26 4.13
CA ILE A 294 5.75 0.59 4.78
C ILE A 294 4.49 -0.20 5.15
N GLY A 295 4.36 -1.43 4.68
CA GLY A 295 3.24 -2.31 4.98
C GLY A 295 3.38 -3.70 4.36
N HIS A 296 2.36 -4.53 4.55
CA HIS A 296 2.27 -5.88 4.04
C HIS A 296 0.91 -6.17 3.41
N ILE A 297 0.86 -7.15 2.52
CA ILE A 297 -0.38 -7.67 1.95
C ILE A 297 -0.91 -8.79 2.84
N VAL A 298 -2.11 -8.63 3.37
CA VAL A 298 -2.80 -9.64 4.20
C VAL A 298 -4.22 -9.79 3.67
N ASP A 299 -4.63 -11.03 3.34
CA ASP A 299 -5.95 -11.35 2.76
C ASP A 299 -6.31 -10.49 1.54
N GLY A 300 -5.31 -10.19 0.70
CA GLY A 300 -5.47 -9.38 -0.50
C GLY A 300 -5.64 -7.87 -0.26
N LYS A 301 -5.39 -7.38 0.96
CA LYS A 301 -5.43 -5.96 1.33
C LYS A 301 -4.05 -5.45 1.73
N ALA A 302 -3.75 -4.20 1.42
CA ALA A 302 -2.53 -3.53 1.86
C ALA A 302 -2.72 -2.97 3.28
N ILE A 303 -1.96 -3.49 4.24
CA ILE A 303 -2.02 -3.12 5.66
C ILE A 303 -0.69 -2.48 6.06
N GLY A 304 -0.76 -1.31 6.70
CA GLY A 304 0.40 -0.57 7.18
C GLY A 304 1.03 -1.22 8.40
N LEU A 305 2.22 -0.74 8.78
CA LEU A 305 2.89 -1.18 10.01
C LEU A 305 2.08 -0.86 11.29
N ASP A 306 1.10 0.03 11.20
CA ASP A 306 0.16 0.36 12.27
C ASP A 306 -1.07 -0.57 12.33
N GLY A 307 -1.18 -1.54 11.42
CA GLY A 307 -2.30 -2.47 11.31
C GLY A 307 -3.53 -1.93 10.60
N LYS A 308 -3.48 -0.71 10.02
CA LYS A 308 -4.61 -0.13 9.27
C LYS A 308 -4.49 -0.39 7.77
N ILE A 309 -5.63 -0.38 7.08
CA ILE A 309 -5.64 -0.46 5.62
C ILE A 309 -5.01 0.82 5.06
N MET A 310 -4.00 0.66 4.22
CA MET A 310 -3.26 1.78 3.63
C MET A 310 -4.01 2.39 2.45
N GLY A 311 -4.69 1.56 1.67
CA GLY A 311 -5.46 2.00 0.52
C GLY A 311 -5.78 0.90 -0.47
N ARG A 312 -6.06 1.27 -1.72
CA ARG A 312 -6.47 0.36 -2.80
C ARG A 312 -5.24 -0.19 -3.52
N ILE A 313 -5.25 -1.48 -3.79
CA ILE A 313 -4.25 -2.14 -4.63
C ILE A 313 -4.62 -1.97 -6.10
N VAL A 314 -3.66 -1.59 -6.92
CA VAL A 314 -3.76 -1.64 -8.37
C VAL A 314 -2.68 -2.58 -8.89
N ARG A 315 -3.08 -3.55 -9.71
CA ARG A 315 -2.18 -4.59 -10.22
C ARG A 315 -1.93 -4.43 -11.70
N GLY A 316 -0.78 -4.90 -12.15
CA GLY A 316 -0.49 -5.01 -13.57
C GLY A 316 -0.14 -3.70 -14.27
N LEU A 317 0.31 -2.66 -13.52
CA LEU A 317 0.69 -1.41 -14.18
C LEU A 317 1.91 -1.62 -15.06
N SER A 318 1.94 -0.99 -16.22
CA SER A 318 3.16 -0.91 -17.01
C SER A 318 4.32 -0.30 -16.20
N ALA A 319 5.53 -0.85 -16.33
CA ALA A 319 6.73 -0.24 -15.74
C ALA A 319 6.98 1.22 -16.19
N ASP A 320 6.45 1.61 -17.35
CA ASP A 320 6.54 2.96 -17.91
C ASP A 320 5.37 3.89 -17.53
N ASP A 321 4.44 3.43 -16.68
CA ASP A 321 3.25 4.20 -16.32
C ASP A 321 3.62 5.53 -15.63
N PRO A 322 3.05 6.69 -16.07
CA PRO A 322 3.34 8.00 -15.49
C PRO A 322 3.06 8.09 -13.99
N LEU A 323 2.13 7.28 -13.44
CA LEU A 323 1.83 7.23 -12.02
C LEU A 323 3.06 6.87 -11.17
N LEU A 324 3.95 6.02 -11.69
CA LEU A 324 5.16 5.57 -10.97
C LEU A 324 6.16 6.71 -10.76
N ARG A 325 6.04 7.80 -11.52
CA ARG A 325 6.88 9.01 -11.39
C ARG A 325 6.27 10.06 -10.47
N MET A 326 4.97 9.95 -10.15
CA MET A 326 4.24 10.90 -9.33
C MET A 326 4.72 10.89 -7.88
N ARG A 327 4.97 12.08 -7.34
CA ARG A 327 5.40 12.29 -5.94
C ARG A 327 4.35 13.02 -5.13
N GLU A 328 3.76 14.03 -5.73
CA GLU A 328 2.74 14.85 -5.10
C GLU A 328 1.61 15.15 -6.08
N GLN A 329 0.42 15.35 -5.54
CA GLN A 329 -0.68 16.02 -6.23
C GLN A 329 -0.83 17.39 -5.58
N ALA A 330 -0.88 18.44 -6.40
CA ALA A 330 -0.98 19.80 -5.92
C ALA A 330 -1.84 20.66 -6.84
N THR A 331 -2.36 21.75 -6.30
CA THR A 331 -2.95 22.82 -7.10
C THR A 331 -1.82 23.67 -7.68
N VAL A 332 -1.77 23.80 -9.01
CA VAL A 332 -0.75 24.58 -9.72
C VAL A 332 -1.38 25.77 -10.43
N ILE A 333 -0.56 26.80 -10.65
CA ILE A 333 -0.95 28.01 -11.35
C ILE A 333 -0.19 28.04 -12.66
N ARG A 334 -0.92 28.23 -13.77
CA ARG A 334 -0.36 28.35 -15.11
C ARG A 334 -0.48 29.76 -15.65
N ASP A 335 0.55 30.22 -16.34
CA ASP A 335 0.50 31.44 -17.13
C ASP A 335 -0.40 31.27 -18.37
N GLU A 336 -0.60 32.37 -19.12
CA GLU A 336 -1.38 32.36 -20.36
C GLU A 336 -0.78 31.44 -21.46
N ALA A 337 0.52 31.14 -21.38
CA ALA A 337 1.21 30.23 -22.28
C ALA A 337 1.09 28.75 -21.85
N GLY A 338 0.50 28.48 -20.68
CA GLY A 338 0.30 27.13 -20.13
C GLY A 338 1.48 26.61 -19.27
N ASN A 339 2.52 27.40 -19.02
CA ASN A 339 3.63 27.01 -18.17
C ASN A 339 3.26 27.12 -16.69
N VAL A 340 3.73 26.18 -15.88
CA VAL A 340 3.53 26.25 -14.42
C VAL A 340 4.46 27.31 -13.82
N ILE A 341 3.85 28.32 -13.20
CA ILE A 341 4.57 29.42 -12.54
C ILE A 341 4.67 29.23 -11.03
N GLY A 342 3.80 28.41 -10.43
CA GLY A 342 3.83 28.12 -9.01
C GLY A 342 2.84 27.05 -8.58
N LYS A 343 2.94 26.63 -7.32
CA LYS A 343 2.00 25.71 -6.67
C LYS A 343 1.41 26.33 -5.41
N VAL A 344 0.22 25.89 -5.03
CA VAL A 344 -0.43 26.33 -3.79
C VAL A 344 0.06 25.50 -2.62
N VAL A 345 0.58 26.17 -1.59
CA VAL A 345 0.98 25.56 -0.32
C VAL A 345 0.39 26.42 0.80
N ASN A 346 -0.47 25.83 1.64
CA ASN A 346 -1.09 26.49 2.79
C ASN A 346 -1.79 27.84 2.44
N GLY A 347 -2.50 27.89 1.31
CA GLY A 347 -3.20 29.10 0.84
C GLY A 347 -2.29 30.17 0.23
N GLN A 348 -0.99 29.90 0.06
CA GLN A 348 -0.05 30.78 -0.63
C GLN A 348 0.41 30.16 -1.95
N VAL A 349 0.65 31.01 -2.95
CA VAL A 349 1.24 30.58 -4.23
C VAL A 349 2.75 30.72 -4.11
N VAL A 350 3.46 29.60 -4.22
CA VAL A 350 4.93 29.53 -4.16
C VAL A 350 5.51 29.11 -5.50
N ASP A 351 6.62 29.72 -5.90
CA ASP A 351 7.35 29.37 -7.11
C ASP A 351 8.20 28.09 -6.93
N ARG A 352 8.93 27.69 -7.98
CA ARG A 352 9.83 26.51 -7.96
C ARG A 352 10.98 26.62 -6.95
N ASN A 353 11.36 27.83 -6.55
CA ASN A 353 12.40 28.10 -5.55
C ASN A 353 11.83 28.16 -4.12
N GLY A 354 10.51 28.02 -3.95
CA GLY A 354 9.82 28.17 -2.68
C GLY A 354 9.56 29.62 -2.27
N GLN A 355 9.75 30.59 -3.18
CA GLN A 355 9.44 31.99 -2.95
C GLN A 355 7.93 32.21 -3.09
N VAL A 356 7.34 32.93 -2.14
CA VAL A 356 5.93 33.33 -2.21
C VAL A 356 5.75 34.40 -3.27
N ILE A 357 4.91 34.12 -4.26
CA ILE A 357 4.59 35.03 -5.37
C ILE A 357 3.13 35.51 -5.33
N GLY A 358 2.30 34.94 -4.46
CA GLY A 358 0.91 35.35 -4.31
C GLY A 358 0.13 34.60 -3.23
N LYS A 359 -1.17 34.82 -3.20
CA LYS A 359 -2.15 34.17 -2.32
C LYS A 359 -3.19 33.41 -3.15
N TYR A 360 -3.72 32.34 -2.57
CA TYR A 360 -4.78 31.54 -3.15
C TYR A 360 -6.03 31.67 -2.27
N GLU A 361 -7.07 32.29 -2.81
CA GLU A 361 -8.33 32.60 -2.11
C GLU A 361 -9.51 32.45 -3.09
N ASP A 362 -10.59 31.80 -2.66
CA ASP A 362 -11.81 31.55 -3.45
C ASP A 362 -11.57 30.96 -4.85
N GLY A 363 -10.63 30.01 -4.96
CA GLY A 363 -10.30 29.35 -6.22
C GLY A 363 -9.46 30.20 -7.19
N LYS A 364 -9.00 31.39 -6.77
CA LYS A 364 -8.19 32.29 -7.59
C LYS A 364 -6.80 32.47 -7.01
N ALA A 365 -5.80 32.52 -7.90
CA ALA A 365 -4.44 32.89 -7.57
C ALA A 365 -4.21 34.39 -7.81
N ILE A 366 -3.89 35.12 -6.74
CA ILE A 366 -3.73 36.58 -6.74
C ILE A 366 -2.27 36.92 -6.39
N GLY A 367 -1.61 37.69 -7.24
CA GLY A 367 -0.22 38.12 -7.07
C GLY A 367 -0.07 39.14 -5.95
N MET A 368 1.18 39.43 -5.56
CA MET A 368 1.47 40.45 -4.54
C MET A 368 1.04 41.87 -4.95
N ASP A 369 0.85 42.09 -6.25
CA ASP A 369 0.35 43.32 -6.87
C ASP A 369 -1.18 43.39 -6.95
N GLY A 370 -1.89 42.34 -6.51
CA GLY A 370 -3.34 42.23 -6.58
C GLY A 370 -3.89 41.77 -7.94
N GLN A 371 -3.03 41.46 -8.91
CA GLN A 371 -3.45 40.94 -10.22
C GLN A 371 -3.61 39.42 -10.20
N SER A 372 -4.35 38.85 -11.16
CA SER A 372 -4.44 37.40 -11.29
C SER A 372 -3.11 36.84 -11.80
N LEU A 373 -2.60 35.80 -11.13
CA LEU A 373 -1.37 35.12 -11.55
C LEU A 373 -1.59 34.19 -12.75
N GLY A 374 -2.83 33.80 -13.02
CA GLY A 374 -3.17 32.94 -14.15
C GLY A 374 -4.25 31.91 -13.83
N ARG A 375 -4.30 30.84 -14.63
CA ARG A 375 -5.28 29.77 -14.49
C ARG A 375 -4.87 28.82 -13.38
N VAL A 376 -5.82 28.50 -12.50
CA VAL A 376 -5.65 27.49 -11.46
C VAL A 376 -6.04 26.12 -12.02
N GLU A 377 -5.18 25.13 -11.82
CA GLU A 377 -5.44 23.73 -12.12
C GLU A 377 -5.24 22.91 -10.84
N GLU A 378 -6.28 22.21 -10.40
CA GLU A 378 -6.27 21.40 -9.19
C GLU A 378 -5.87 19.94 -9.49
N ASN A 379 -5.39 19.22 -8.47
CA ASN A 379 -5.05 17.79 -8.55
C ASN A 379 -4.01 17.44 -9.63
N VAL A 380 -3.07 18.35 -9.91
CA VAL A 380 -2.02 18.12 -10.89
C VAL A 380 -0.93 17.23 -10.29
N ALA A 381 -0.62 16.15 -11.00
CA ALA A 381 0.45 15.22 -10.64
C ALA A 381 1.82 15.87 -10.92
N LEU A 382 2.69 15.90 -9.91
CA LEU A 382 4.03 16.42 -10.01
C LEU A 382 5.08 15.35 -9.72
N ASP A 383 6.20 15.40 -10.43
CA ASP A 383 7.36 14.54 -10.18
C ASP A 383 8.24 15.04 -9.03
N ALA A 384 9.35 14.35 -8.76
CA ALA A 384 10.29 14.72 -7.69
C ALA A 384 10.96 16.08 -7.90
N SER A 385 10.99 16.57 -9.14
CA SER A 385 11.51 17.88 -9.49
C SER A 385 10.43 18.96 -9.48
N GLY A 386 9.17 18.63 -9.18
CA GLY A 386 8.03 19.54 -9.26
C GLY A 386 7.62 19.87 -10.71
N GLN A 387 7.97 19.02 -11.68
CA GLN A 387 7.44 19.13 -13.05
C GLN A 387 6.10 18.40 -13.16
N VAL A 388 5.23 18.91 -14.03
CA VAL A 388 3.93 18.29 -14.30
C VAL A 388 4.11 16.98 -15.05
N ILE A 389 3.43 15.96 -14.55
CA ILE A 389 3.31 14.67 -15.21
C ILE A 389 1.97 14.65 -15.94
N ASP A 390 2.02 14.35 -17.24
CA ASP A 390 0.80 14.04 -17.99
C ASP A 390 0.29 12.65 -17.56
N MET A 391 -0.84 12.65 -16.85
CA MET A 391 -1.50 11.44 -16.36
C MET A 391 -2.50 10.85 -17.37
N ARG A 392 -2.70 11.47 -18.54
CA ARG A 392 -3.66 10.99 -19.55
C ARG A 392 -3.33 9.60 -20.09
N SER A 393 -2.05 9.23 -20.10
CA SER A 393 -1.58 7.90 -20.52
C SER A 393 -1.48 6.89 -19.38
N SER A 394 -1.82 7.28 -18.15
CA SER A 394 -1.85 6.37 -17.00
C SER A 394 -2.92 5.29 -17.17
N GLN A 395 -2.55 4.04 -16.94
CA GLN A 395 -3.51 2.93 -16.83
C GLN A 395 -4.38 3.07 -15.58
N VAL A 396 -3.85 3.79 -14.58
CA VAL A 396 -4.59 4.24 -13.42
C VAL A 396 -5.08 5.65 -13.69
N GLN A 397 -6.27 5.75 -14.28
CA GLN A 397 -6.97 7.02 -14.29
C GLN A 397 -7.18 7.45 -12.83
N SER A 398 -6.73 8.68 -12.50
CA SER A 398 -6.95 9.28 -11.19
C SER A 398 -8.43 9.11 -10.80
N PRO A 399 -8.77 8.91 -9.51
CA PRO A 399 -10.17 8.90 -9.06
C PRO A 399 -10.97 10.16 -9.45
N ALA A 400 -10.27 11.24 -9.86
CA ALA A 400 -10.85 12.45 -10.43
C ALA A 400 -11.34 12.32 -11.89
N ALA A 401 -10.97 11.26 -12.62
CA ALA A 401 -11.25 11.10 -14.05
C ALA A 401 -12.46 10.19 -14.36
N ALA A 402 -13.14 9.65 -13.35
CA ALA A 402 -14.38 8.89 -13.49
C ALA A 402 -15.54 9.52 -12.70
N GLN A 403 -15.48 10.84 -12.47
CA GLN A 403 -16.57 11.54 -11.81
C GLN A 403 -17.45 12.20 -12.87
N THR A 404 -18.69 11.76 -12.95
CA THR A 404 -19.72 12.52 -13.65
C THR A 404 -20.24 13.60 -12.71
N HIS A 405 -20.04 14.89 -13.01
CA HIS A 405 -20.53 15.96 -12.15
C HIS A 405 -21.83 16.53 -12.70
N GLU A 406 -22.85 16.63 -11.85
CA GLU A 406 -24.04 17.42 -12.15
C GLU A 406 -23.71 18.90 -12.13
N ARG A 407 -24.07 19.62 -13.19
CA ARG A 407 -23.99 21.07 -13.25
C ARG A 407 -25.34 21.63 -13.68
N PRO A 408 -25.88 22.62 -12.96
CA PRO A 408 -27.01 23.38 -13.45
C PRO A 408 -26.58 24.17 -14.68
N VAL A 409 -27.33 24.01 -15.77
CA VAL A 409 -27.06 24.61 -17.07
C VAL A 409 -28.28 25.34 -17.62
N VAL A 410 -28.00 26.33 -18.46
CA VAL A 410 -28.99 27.09 -19.21
C VAL A 410 -28.91 26.65 -20.66
N ARG A 411 -30.06 26.26 -21.24
CA ARG A 411 -30.17 25.81 -22.63
C ARG A 411 -30.93 26.80 -23.48
N ASP A 412 -30.54 26.95 -24.74
CA ASP A 412 -31.31 27.68 -25.72
C ASP A 412 -32.58 26.91 -26.15
N ALA A 413 -33.42 27.54 -26.98
CA ALA A 413 -34.65 26.94 -27.51
C ALA A 413 -34.42 25.68 -28.37
N ASN A 414 -33.17 25.40 -28.78
CA ASN A 414 -32.80 24.20 -29.53
C ASN A 414 -32.21 23.11 -28.60
N GLY A 415 -32.23 23.32 -27.29
CA GLY A 415 -31.71 22.39 -26.30
C GLY A 415 -30.18 22.41 -26.16
N LYS A 416 -29.46 23.36 -26.79
CA LYS A 416 -28.00 23.45 -26.67
C LYS A 416 -27.64 24.17 -25.37
N VAL A 417 -26.68 23.62 -24.63
CA VAL A 417 -26.11 24.29 -23.44
C VAL A 417 -25.40 25.59 -23.85
N ILE A 418 -25.91 26.71 -23.35
CA ILE A 418 -25.37 28.06 -23.59
C ILE A 418 -24.70 28.66 -22.36
N GLY A 419 -24.97 28.13 -21.17
CA GLY A 419 -24.36 28.63 -19.93
C GLY A 419 -24.39 27.63 -18.78
N PHE A 420 -23.47 27.81 -17.84
CA PHE A 420 -23.32 27.06 -16.60
C PHE A 420 -23.63 27.99 -15.42
N VAL A 421 -24.50 27.53 -14.54
CA VAL A 421 -24.95 28.28 -13.37
C VAL A 421 -23.97 28.06 -12.22
N HIS A 422 -23.51 29.15 -11.61
CA HIS A 422 -22.64 29.16 -10.43
C HIS A 422 -23.24 30.11 -9.40
N GLY A 423 -24.02 29.58 -8.45
CA GLY A 423 -24.83 30.40 -7.54
C GLY A 423 -25.90 31.15 -8.31
N ASP A 424 -25.93 32.48 -8.17
CA ASP A 424 -26.87 33.36 -8.89
C ASP A 424 -26.35 33.83 -10.26
N GLU A 425 -25.14 33.45 -10.65
CA GLU A 425 -24.50 33.86 -11.91
C GLU A 425 -24.59 32.76 -12.97
N ILE A 426 -24.76 33.16 -14.23
CA ILE A 426 -24.73 32.27 -15.41
C ILE A 426 -23.51 32.65 -16.25
N LYS A 427 -22.59 31.70 -16.46
CA LYS A 427 -21.35 31.89 -17.21
C LYS A 427 -21.28 30.99 -18.44
N ASP A 428 -20.70 31.44 -19.53
CA ASP A 428 -20.46 30.62 -20.71
C ASP A 428 -19.34 29.57 -20.48
N ALA A 429 -19.05 28.75 -21.49
CA ALA A 429 -17.99 27.73 -21.43
C ALA A 429 -16.57 28.31 -21.21
N ASN A 430 -16.37 29.60 -21.50
CA ASN A 430 -15.10 30.31 -21.31
C ASN A 430 -15.05 31.03 -19.95
N GLY A 431 -16.11 30.94 -19.15
CA GLY A 431 -16.21 31.60 -17.84
C GLY A 431 -16.68 33.05 -17.89
N VAL A 432 -17.15 33.54 -19.05
CA VAL A 432 -17.67 34.90 -19.22
C VAL A 432 -19.09 34.96 -18.67
N LEU A 433 -19.38 35.97 -17.84
CA LEU A 433 -20.73 36.21 -17.31
C LEU A 433 -21.69 36.57 -18.44
N ILE A 434 -22.78 35.80 -18.60
CA ILE A 434 -23.82 36.00 -19.62
C ILE A 434 -25.20 36.30 -19.04
N GLY A 435 -25.41 36.06 -17.74
CA GLY A 435 -26.68 36.37 -17.07
C GLY A 435 -26.71 36.02 -15.58
N HIS A 436 -27.90 36.10 -15.00
CA HIS A 436 -28.18 35.76 -13.61
C HIS A 436 -29.45 34.90 -13.48
N VAL A 437 -29.50 34.08 -12.43
CA VAL A 437 -30.73 33.36 -12.05
C VAL A 437 -31.55 34.25 -11.12
N ARG A 438 -32.81 34.53 -11.48
CA ARG A 438 -33.76 35.28 -10.64
C ARG A 438 -35.13 34.63 -10.71
N ASP A 439 -35.75 34.40 -9.57
CA ASP A 439 -37.08 33.76 -9.44
C ASP A 439 -37.20 32.43 -10.20
N GLY A 440 -36.11 31.66 -10.26
CA GLY A 440 -36.04 30.38 -10.97
C GLY A 440 -35.92 30.50 -12.50
N GLN A 441 -35.71 31.69 -13.04
CA GLN A 441 -35.51 31.93 -14.47
C GLN A 441 -34.08 32.39 -14.77
N ALA A 442 -33.54 31.91 -15.89
CA ALA A 442 -32.24 32.35 -16.40
C ALA A 442 -32.42 33.64 -17.20
N ILE A 443 -31.96 34.77 -16.65
CA ILE A 443 -32.12 36.11 -17.23
C ILE A 443 -30.76 36.62 -17.71
N GLY A 444 -30.68 37.02 -18.98
CA GLY A 444 -29.48 37.58 -19.59
C GLY A 444 -29.14 38.97 -19.06
N LEU A 445 -27.91 39.42 -19.34
CA LEU A 445 -27.47 40.79 -19.01
C LEU A 445 -28.33 41.86 -19.70
N ASP A 446 -29.05 41.50 -20.76
CA ASP A 446 -30.00 42.35 -21.48
C ASP A 446 -31.43 42.35 -20.88
N GLY A 447 -31.64 41.61 -19.79
CA GLY A 447 -32.94 41.49 -19.11
C GLY A 447 -33.92 40.52 -19.77
N LYS A 448 -33.53 39.79 -20.82
CA LYS A 448 -34.38 38.78 -21.46
C LYS A 448 -34.14 37.39 -20.88
N ILE A 449 -35.09 36.49 -21.07
CA ILE A 449 -34.92 35.08 -20.71
C ILE A 449 -33.85 34.49 -21.65
N LEU A 450 -32.76 33.98 -21.07
CA LEU A 450 -31.67 33.31 -21.79
C LEU A 450 -32.09 31.94 -22.28
N GLY A 451 -32.87 31.22 -21.48
CA GLY A 451 -33.12 29.81 -21.72
C GLY A 451 -33.79 29.09 -20.56
N THR A 452 -33.90 27.77 -20.69
CA THR A 452 -34.44 26.87 -19.66
C THR A 452 -33.31 26.38 -18.75
N LEU A 453 -33.57 26.37 -17.44
CA LEU A 453 -32.68 25.77 -16.44
C LEU A 453 -32.89 24.25 -16.41
N SER A 454 -31.79 23.50 -16.41
CA SER A 454 -31.79 22.04 -16.28
C SER A 454 -30.54 21.57 -15.54
N THR A 455 -30.55 20.35 -15.02
CA THR A 455 -29.38 19.71 -14.40
C THR A 455 -28.80 18.68 -15.35
N ALA A 456 -27.59 18.95 -15.84
CA ALA A 456 -26.90 18.08 -16.78
C ALA A 456 -25.71 17.38 -16.11
N LEU A 457 -25.48 16.12 -16.47
CA LEU A 457 -24.32 15.32 -16.05
C LEU A 457 -23.22 15.44 -17.09
N PHE A 458 -22.01 15.78 -16.63
CA PHE A 458 -20.83 15.89 -17.47
C PHE A 458 -19.79 14.87 -17.08
N ASP A 459 -19.12 14.23 -18.04
CA ASP A 459 -17.92 13.42 -17.76
C ASP A 459 -16.74 14.30 -17.34
N ALA A 460 -15.64 13.65 -16.93
CA ALA A 460 -14.40 14.32 -16.54
C ALA A 460 -13.75 15.17 -17.66
N ASN A 461 -14.18 15.00 -18.91
CA ASN A 461 -13.73 15.78 -20.06
C ASN A 461 -14.65 16.98 -20.35
N GLY A 462 -15.75 17.13 -19.60
CA GLY A 462 -16.76 18.16 -19.81
C GLY A 462 -17.78 17.82 -20.90
N ASN A 463 -17.87 16.56 -21.34
CA ASN A 463 -18.89 16.11 -22.27
C ASN A 463 -20.19 15.78 -21.53
N LEU A 464 -21.33 16.18 -22.10
CA LEU A 464 -22.64 15.79 -21.60
C LEU A 464 -22.81 14.27 -21.71
N VAL A 465 -23.04 13.59 -20.59
CA VAL A 465 -23.27 12.13 -20.51
C VAL A 465 -24.71 11.77 -20.20
N GLY A 466 -25.48 12.69 -19.62
CA GLY A 466 -26.89 12.48 -19.34
C GLY A 466 -27.56 13.67 -18.64
N GLU A 467 -28.85 13.54 -18.36
CA GLU A 467 -29.68 14.56 -17.73
C GLU A 467 -30.86 13.92 -17.01
N MET A 468 -31.31 14.50 -15.90
CA MET A 468 -32.60 14.12 -15.31
C MET A 468 -33.73 14.76 -16.08
N GLY A 469 -34.61 13.94 -16.65
CA GLY A 469 -35.76 14.42 -17.42
C GLY A 469 -37.04 13.65 -17.13
N GLU A 470 -38.15 14.25 -17.49
CA GLU A 470 -39.47 13.64 -17.33
C GLU A 470 -39.77 12.71 -18.51
N VAL A 471 -40.19 11.49 -18.20
CA VAL A 471 -40.64 10.50 -19.17
C VAL A 471 -42.03 10.00 -18.83
N VAL A 472 -42.73 9.47 -19.83
CA VAL A 472 -44.03 8.86 -19.63
C VAL A 472 -43.90 7.36 -19.78
N ARG A 473 -44.28 6.60 -18.74
CA ARG A 473 -44.30 5.14 -18.80
C ARG A 473 -45.73 4.63 -18.95
N GLY A 474 -45.93 3.77 -19.96
CA GLY A 474 -47.20 3.10 -20.21
C GLY A 474 -47.52 2.05 -19.15
N ALA A 475 -48.76 1.57 -19.14
CA ALA A 475 -49.23 0.54 -18.20
C ALA A 475 -48.51 -0.81 -18.37
N ASP A 476 -47.83 -1.03 -19.49
CA ASP A 476 -46.96 -2.19 -19.77
C ASP A 476 -45.55 -2.04 -19.19
N GLY A 477 -45.27 -0.93 -18.51
CA GLY A 477 -43.97 -0.62 -17.95
C GLY A 477 -42.95 -0.17 -18.98
N LYS A 478 -43.32 0.13 -20.23
CA LYS A 478 -42.40 0.69 -21.24
C LYS A 478 -42.47 2.21 -21.29
N ILE A 479 -41.34 2.84 -21.57
CA ILE A 479 -41.30 4.29 -21.76
C ILE A 479 -41.88 4.62 -23.13
N LEU A 480 -42.91 5.45 -23.15
CA LEU A 480 -43.62 5.92 -24.34
C LEU A 480 -42.93 7.11 -25.00
N GLY A 481 -42.20 7.91 -24.21
CA GLY A 481 -41.55 9.12 -24.69
C GLY A 481 -41.07 10.03 -23.56
N THR A 482 -40.45 11.15 -23.93
CA THR A 482 -39.99 12.21 -23.02
C THR A 482 -40.98 13.36 -22.99
N ILE A 483 -40.91 14.20 -21.96
CA ILE A 483 -41.76 15.38 -21.84
C ILE A 483 -40.94 16.61 -22.18
N THR A 484 -41.44 17.40 -23.13
CA THR A 484 -40.85 18.68 -23.53
C THR A 484 -41.96 19.71 -23.61
N ASP A 485 -41.83 20.80 -22.86
CA ASP A 485 -42.84 21.88 -22.76
C ASP A 485 -44.27 21.39 -22.45
N GLY A 486 -44.40 20.41 -21.55
CA GLY A 486 -45.69 19.84 -21.13
C GLY A 486 -46.35 18.92 -22.16
N LYS A 487 -45.64 18.55 -23.23
CA LYS A 487 -46.08 17.59 -24.25
C LYS A 487 -45.26 16.32 -24.18
N LEU A 488 -45.92 15.18 -24.37
CA LEU A 488 -45.27 13.88 -24.51
C LEU A 488 -44.79 13.72 -25.96
N VAL A 489 -43.50 13.49 -26.14
CA VAL A 489 -42.83 13.33 -27.43
C VAL A 489 -42.18 11.95 -27.51
N ASP A 490 -42.39 11.21 -28.60
CA ASP A 490 -41.74 9.89 -28.83
C ASP A 490 -40.28 10.01 -29.26
N ALA A 491 -39.59 8.87 -29.44
CA ALA A 491 -38.18 8.82 -29.83
C ALA A 491 -37.90 9.39 -31.23
N GLU A 492 -38.94 9.50 -32.06
CA GLU A 492 -38.90 10.06 -33.41
C GLU A 492 -39.30 11.55 -33.45
N GLY A 493 -39.65 12.15 -32.30
CA GLY A 493 -40.01 13.56 -32.19
C GLY A 493 -41.51 13.87 -32.39
N ASN A 494 -42.37 12.86 -32.48
CA ASN A 494 -43.81 13.06 -32.65
C ASN A 494 -44.49 13.30 -31.30
N VAL A 495 -45.41 14.26 -31.26
CA VAL A 495 -46.21 14.54 -30.06
C VAL A 495 -47.31 13.49 -29.92
N LEU A 496 -47.21 12.66 -28.87
CA LEU A 496 -48.20 11.63 -28.54
C LEU A 496 -49.34 12.17 -27.67
N GLY A 497 -49.10 13.23 -26.89
CA GLY A 497 -50.08 13.74 -25.93
C GLY A 497 -49.63 14.96 -25.14
N SER A 498 -50.42 15.37 -24.15
CA SER A 498 -50.09 16.44 -23.20
C SER A 498 -50.18 15.96 -21.77
N VAL A 499 -49.46 16.62 -20.86
CA VAL A 499 -49.46 16.30 -19.44
C VAL A 499 -50.59 17.04 -18.74
N LYS A 500 -51.43 16.32 -18.01
CA LYS A 500 -52.44 16.86 -17.09
C LYS A 500 -52.40 16.09 -15.77
N ASP A 501 -52.28 16.81 -14.66
CA ASP A 501 -52.27 16.26 -13.30
C ASP A 501 -51.26 15.11 -13.09
N GLY A 502 -50.05 15.24 -13.66
CA GLY A 502 -48.98 14.24 -13.55
C GLY A 502 -49.20 12.98 -14.38
N LYS A 503 -50.18 12.99 -15.29
CA LYS A 503 -50.45 11.91 -16.25
C LYS A 503 -50.41 12.43 -17.67
N ALA A 504 -49.84 11.64 -18.57
CA ALA A 504 -49.90 11.95 -19.99
C ALA A 504 -51.23 11.48 -20.56
N VAL A 505 -51.92 12.37 -21.27
CA VAL A 505 -53.19 12.09 -21.95
C VAL A 505 -53.06 12.33 -23.45
N ASP A 506 -53.71 11.48 -24.24
CA ASP A 506 -53.80 11.67 -25.69
C ASP A 506 -54.74 12.83 -26.06
N ALA A 507 -54.88 13.12 -27.36
CA ALA A 507 -55.77 14.17 -27.87
C ALA A 507 -57.26 13.99 -27.49
N ASN A 508 -57.66 12.77 -27.11
CA ASN A 508 -59.03 12.45 -26.69
C ASN A 508 -59.19 12.44 -25.16
N GLY A 509 -58.13 12.75 -24.39
CA GLY A 509 -58.13 12.73 -22.93
C GLY A 509 -57.95 11.34 -22.31
N LYS A 510 -57.61 10.31 -23.10
CA LYS A 510 -57.28 8.98 -22.58
C LYS A 510 -55.89 9.00 -21.98
N VAL A 511 -55.75 8.47 -20.76
CA VAL A 511 -54.46 8.33 -20.09
C VAL A 511 -53.57 7.36 -20.87
N LEU A 512 -52.42 7.84 -21.31
CA LEU A 512 -51.37 7.10 -22.00
C LEU A 512 -50.39 6.47 -20.99
N GLY A 513 -50.07 7.20 -19.93
CA GLY A 513 -49.12 6.74 -18.92
C GLY A 513 -48.94 7.75 -17.79
N GLU A 514 -48.12 7.39 -16.81
CA GLU A 514 -47.75 8.28 -15.70
C GLU A 514 -46.43 8.98 -15.99
N VAL A 515 -46.31 10.22 -15.55
CA VAL A 515 -45.07 10.99 -15.61
C VAL A 515 -44.15 10.54 -14.49
N GLU A 516 -42.91 10.19 -14.85
CA GLU A 516 -41.85 9.85 -13.91
C GLU A 516 -40.56 10.57 -14.27
N GLN A 517 -39.72 10.81 -13.25
CA GLN A 517 -38.35 11.27 -13.43
C GLN A 517 -37.48 10.08 -13.81
N ALA A 518 -36.75 10.19 -14.91
CA ALA A 518 -35.80 9.18 -15.36
C ALA A 518 -34.50 9.83 -15.83
N LEU A 519 -33.44 9.06 -15.75
CA LEU A 519 -32.17 9.47 -16.31
C LEU A 519 -32.22 9.34 -17.84
N LEU A 520 -31.99 10.44 -18.53
CA LEU A 520 -31.86 10.52 -19.98
C LEU A 520 -30.37 10.51 -20.35
N GLY A 521 -30.01 9.80 -21.41
CA GLY A 521 -28.69 9.88 -22.02
C GLY A 521 -28.48 11.21 -22.75
N ALA A 522 -27.26 11.46 -23.21
CA ALA A 522 -26.90 12.66 -23.97
C ALA A 522 -27.71 12.86 -25.27
N ASP A 523 -28.34 11.79 -25.79
CA ASP A 523 -29.24 11.80 -26.94
C ASP A 523 -30.70 12.10 -26.58
N GLY A 524 -30.98 12.40 -25.31
CA GLY A 524 -32.32 12.64 -24.78
C GLY A 524 -33.16 11.37 -24.62
N LYS A 525 -32.58 10.18 -24.86
CA LYS A 525 -33.32 8.92 -24.69
C LYS A 525 -33.18 8.40 -23.26
N PRO A 526 -34.22 7.81 -22.69
CA PRO A 526 -34.16 7.27 -21.35
C PRO A 526 -33.22 6.07 -21.22
N LEU A 527 -32.33 6.13 -20.22
CA LEU A 527 -31.49 5.04 -19.78
C LEU A 527 -32.33 4.12 -18.87
N ALA A 528 -32.84 3.02 -19.43
CA ALA A 528 -33.82 2.17 -18.77
C ALA A 528 -33.29 1.39 -17.54
N ASP A 529 -31.98 1.25 -17.40
CA ASP A 529 -31.31 0.42 -16.38
C ASP A 529 -30.13 1.15 -15.74
N ALA A 530 -30.34 2.40 -15.32
CA ALA A 530 -29.32 3.20 -14.63
C ALA A 530 -29.84 3.72 -13.29
N ALA A 531 -29.00 3.67 -12.26
CA ALA A 531 -29.30 4.21 -10.94
C ALA A 531 -28.20 5.20 -10.52
N GLN A 532 -28.62 6.33 -9.98
CA GLN A 532 -27.69 7.31 -9.42
C GLN A 532 -27.27 6.88 -8.01
N VAL A 533 -25.97 6.87 -7.75
CA VAL A 533 -25.37 6.51 -6.47
C VAL A 533 -24.53 7.65 -5.95
N VAL A 534 -24.51 7.81 -4.63
CA VAL A 534 -23.56 8.69 -3.95
C VAL A 534 -22.43 7.82 -3.44
N ARG A 535 -21.20 8.13 -3.83
CA ARG A 535 -19.98 7.48 -3.35
C ARG A 535 -19.23 8.39 -2.39
N ASP A 536 -18.54 7.80 -1.43
CA ASP A 536 -17.59 8.51 -0.58
C ASP A 536 -16.28 8.78 -1.35
N ALA A 537 -15.35 9.50 -0.72
CA ALA A 537 -14.04 9.78 -1.28
C ALA A 537 -13.22 8.52 -1.63
N ASN A 538 -13.58 7.36 -1.05
CA ASN A 538 -12.93 6.07 -1.29
C ASN A 538 -13.61 5.28 -2.44
N GLY A 539 -14.69 5.81 -3.04
CA GLY A 539 -15.48 5.15 -4.07
C GLY A 539 -16.53 4.16 -3.54
N ASN A 540 -16.69 4.03 -2.22
CA ASN A 540 -17.73 3.19 -1.62
C ASN A 540 -19.08 3.87 -1.78
N VAL A 541 -20.12 3.10 -2.11
CA VAL A 541 -21.49 3.63 -2.19
C VAL A 541 -21.99 3.99 -0.79
N ILE A 542 -22.20 5.28 -0.53
CA ILE A 542 -22.88 5.82 0.67
C ILE A 542 -24.37 5.46 0.63
N GLY A 543 -24.96 5.58 -0.56
CA GLY A 543 -26.36 5.29 -0.77
C GLY A 543 -26.76 5.50 -2.22
N THR A 544 -27.98 5.09 -2.53
CA THR A 544 -28.58 5.30 -3.86
C THR A 544 -29.50 6.50 -3.80
N VAL A 545 -29.55 7.30 -4.85
CA VAL A 545 -30.41 8.47 -4.93
C VAL A 545 -31.82 8.04 -5.31
N VAL A 546 -32.80 8.50 -4.53
CA VAL A 546 -34.23 8.17 -4.58
C VAL A 546 -34.99 9.50 -4.52
N GLY A 547 -35.31 10.07 -5.68
CA GLY A 547 -35.75 11.47 -5.76
C GLY A 547 -34.60 12.39 -5.34
N ASP A 548 -34.84 13.27 -4.36
CA ASP A 548 -33.80 14.15 -3.80
C ASP A 548 -33.10 13.53 -2.58
N LYS A 549 -33.42 12.29 -2.19
CA LYS A 549 -32.92 11.66 -0.97
C LYS A 549 -31.83 10.65 -1.26
N ILE A 550 -30.84 10.56 -0.38
CA ILE A 550 -29.80 9.53 -0.41
C ILE A 550 -30.25 8.42 0.54
N VAL A 551 -30.43 7.21 0.01
CA VAL A 551 -30.95 6.06 0.75
C VAL A 551 -29.87 4.98 0.88
N ASP A 552 -29.58 4.55 2.10
CA ASP A 552 -28.61 3.49 2.37
C ASP A 552 -29.12 2.10 1.96
N ALA A 553 -28.26 1.07 2.05
CA ALA A 553 -28.63 -0.31 1.73
C ALA A 553 -29.77 -0.85 2.63
N GLN A 554 -30.00 -0.24 3.79
CA GLN A 554 -31.09 -0.57 4.72
C GLN A 554 -32.36 0.24 4.44
N GLY A 555 -32.43 0.94 3.31
CA GLY A 555 -33.60 1.72 2.91
C GLY A 555 -33.80 3.01 3.72
N ARG A 556 -32.85 3.40 4.57
CA ARG A 556 -32.95 4.61 5.42
C ARG A 556 -32.40 5.83 4.69
N THR A 557 -33.07 6.96 4.86
CA THR A 557 -32.56 8.24 4.37
C THR A 557 -31.32 8.63 5.19
N VAL A 558 -30.17 8.77 4.53
CA VAL A 558 -28.91 9.19 5.15
C VAL A 558 -28.48 10.62 4.76
N GLY A 559 -29.15 11.19 3.76
CA GLY A 559 -28.85 12.52 3.26
C GLY A 559 -29.80 12.96 2.14
N SER A 560 -29.43 14.03 1.46
CA SER A 560 -30.15 14.54 0.28
C SER A 560 -29.19 15.01 -0.80
N VAL A 561 -29.64 15.08 -2.04
CA VAL A 561 -28.90 15.68 -3.14
C VAL A 561 -29.52 17.05 -3.42
N LYS A 562 -28.69 18.09 -3.44
CA LYS A 562 -29.12 19.43 -3.84
C LYS A 562 -27.99 20.15 -4.59
N ASP A 563 -28.33 20.77 -5.72
CA ASP A 563 -27.39 21.50 -6.58
C ASP A 563 -26.13 20.67 -6.97
N GLY A 564 -26.33 19.38 -7.25
CA GLY A 564 -25.26 18.44 -7.61
C GLY A 564 -24.33 18.03 -6.45
N LYS A 565 -24.66 18.40 -5.21
CA LYS A 565 -23.90 18.03 -4.01
C LYS A 565 -24.70 17.09 -3.13
N ALA A 566 -24.04 16.05 -2.61
CA ALA A 566 -24.60 15.23 -1.55
C ALA A 566 -24.49 15.97 -0.22
N LEU A 567 -25.61 16.09 0.48
CA LEU A 567 -25.75 16.70 1.78
C LEU A 567 -26.07 15.63 2.82
N ASP A 568 -25.49 15.73 4.01
CA ASP A 568 -25.83 14.88 5.15
C ASP A 568 -27.25 15.19 5.68
N GLY A 569 -27.71 14.41 6.66
CA GLY A 569 -29.01 14.64 7.31
C GLY A 569 -29.14 15.97 8.06
N SER A 570 -28.05 16.72 8.22
CA SER A 570 -28.03 18.06 8.83
C SER A 570 -27.97 19.19 7.78
N GLY A 571 -27.89 18.84 6.48
CA GLY A 571 -27.80 19.79 5.37
C GLY A 571 -26.38 20.27 5.05
N ASN A 572 -25.34 19.68 5.64
CA ASN A 572 -23.94 19.99 5.30
C ASN A 572 -23.48 19.16 4.11
N ALA A 573 -22.61 19.72 3.25
CA ALA A 573 -22.01 18.96 2.17
C ALA A 573 -21.18 17.78 2.71
N ILE A 574 -21.32 16.61 2.10
CA ILE A 574 -20.51 15.44 2.40
C ILE A 574 -19.19 15.60 1.64
N ASP A 575 -18.13 15.99 2.33
CA ASP A 575 -16.82 16.23 1.72
C ASP A 575 -16.27 14.98 1.01
N GLY A 576 -15.78 15.18 -0.22
CA GLY A 576 -15.26 14.12 -1.07
C GLY A 576 -16.32 13.15 -1.62
N SER A 577 -17.61 13.42 -1.38
CA SER A 577 -18.66 12.65 -2.02
C SER A 577 -18.77 12.96 -3.51
N SER A 578 -19.08 11.94 -4.30
CA SER A 578 -19.38 12.08 -5.73
C SER A 578 -20.73 11.46 -6.04
N LEU A 579 -21.49 12.10 -6.92
CA LEU A 579 -22.66 11.50 -7.55
C LEU A 579 -22.20 10.79 -8.82
N ASP A 580 -22.57 9.52 -8.95
CA ASP A 580 -22.17 8.67 -10.06
C ASP A 580 -23.42 7.96 -10.62
N VAL A 581 -23.39 7.65 -11.91
CA VAL A 581 -24.45 6.91 -12.59
C VAL A 581 -23.96 5.50 -12.84
N GLN A 582 -24.52 4.55 -12.12
CA GLN A 582 -24.26 3.14 -12.39
C GLN A 582 -25.24 2.65 -13.46
N GLN A 583 -24.71 2.19 -14.60
CA GLN A 583 -25.48 1.57 -15.68
C GLN A 583 -25.63 0.05 -15.45
N ASP A 584 -26.55 -0.57 -16.19
CA ASP A 584 -26.92 -2.00 -16.12
C ASP A 584 -27.31 -2.46 -14.72
N VAL A 585 -27.97 -1.59 -13.94
CA VAL A 585 -28.46 -1.90 -12.60
C VAL A 585 -29.89 -1.40 -12.39
N VAL A 586 -30.61 -2.12 -11.53
CA VAL A 586 -31.93 -1.73 -11.04
C VAL A 586 -31.92 -1.72 -9.52
N GLN A 587 -32.65 -0.77 -8.93
CA GLN A 587 -32.86 -0.71 -7.50
C GLN A 587 -33.95 -1.73 -7.12
N VAL A 588 -33.62 -2.71 -6.29
CA VAL A 588 -34.53 -3.76 -5.83
C VAL A 588 -34.84 -3.55 -4.35
N VAL A 589 -36.12 -3.50 -4.02
CA VAL A 589 -36.63 -3.43 -2.65
C VAL A 589 -36.93 -4.83 -2.16
N ARG A 590 -36.35 -5.19 -1.01
CA ARG A 590 -36.58 -6.49 -0.37
C ARG A 590 -37.20 -6.33 1.02
N ASP A 591 -38.00 -7.31 1.43
CA ASP A 591 -38.54 -7.37 2.79
C ASP A 591 -37.46 -7.73 3.82
N ALA A 592 -37.82 -7.74 5.11
CA ALA A 592 -36.89 -8.07 6.19
C ALA A 592 -36.38 -9.53 6.14
N GLN A 593 -37.02 -10.39 5.35
CA GLN A 593 -36.65 -11.79 5.12
C GLN A 593 -35.80 -11.95 3.84
N GLY A 594 -35.52 -10.87 3.12
CA GLY A 594 -34.73 -10.87 1.88
C GLY A 594 -35.52 -11.22 0.61
N ASN A 595 -36.85 -11.34 0.68
CA ASN A 595 -37.67 -11.56 -0.52
C ASN A 595 -37.87 -10.26 -1.30
N VAL A 596 -37.86 -10.36 -2.62
CA VAL A 596 -38.09 -9.20 -3.51
C VAL A 596 -39.55 -8.74 -3.38
N ILE A 597 -39.74 -7.50 -2.93
CA ILE A 597 -41.04 -6.80 -2.94
C ILE A 597 -41.27 -6.24 -4.35
N GLY A 598 -40.25 -5.63 -4.95
CA GLY A 598 -40.37 -4.98 -6.25
C GLY A 598 -39.13 -4.17 -6.64
N THR A 599 -39.21 -3.49 -7.77
CA THR A 599 -38.18 -2.54 -8.22
C THR A 599 -38.52 -1.13 -7.75
N LEU A 600 -37.56 -0.44 -7.15
CA LEU A 600 -37.65 0.98 -6.76
C LEU A 600 -37.38 1.86 -7.99
N ARG A 601 -38.23 2.85 -8.22
CA ARG A 601 -38.09 3.85 -9.29
C ARG A 601 -38.52 5.20 -8.73
N GLY A 602 -37.59 6.15 -8.64
CA GLY A 602 -37.78 7.32 -7.79
C GLY A 602 -38.06 6.86 -6.36
N ASP A 603 -39.12 7.36 -5.74
CA ASP A 603 -39.57 6.90 -4.42
C ASP A 603 -40.67 5.84 -4.46
N ARG A 604 -41.01 5.30 -5.63
CA ARG A 604 -42.12 4.35 -5.82
C ARG A 604 -41.61 2.93 -6.02
N VAL A 605 -42.27 1.97 -5.38
CA VAL A 605 -41.98 0.53 -5.47
C VAL A 605 -42.99 -0.14 -6.39
N TYR A 606 -42.50 -0.77 -7.46
CA TYR A 606 -43.33 -1.46 -8.45
C TYR A 606 -43.13 -2.98 -8.37
N GLY A 607 -44.23 -3.72 -8.39
CA GLY A 607 -44.21 -5.18 -8.43
C GLY A 607 -43.72 -5.72 -9.77
N ALA A 608 -43.49 -7.03 -9.82
CA ALA A 608 -43.10 -7.73 -11.06
C ALA A 608 -44.16 -7.64 -12.17
N ASP A 609 -45.42 -7.32 -11.82
CA ASP A 609 -46.53 -7.07 -12.74
C ASP A 609 -46.58 -5.61 -13.26
N GLY A 610 -45.60 -4.78 -12.87
CA GLY A 610 -45.55 -3.36 -13.22
C GLY A 610 -46.52 -2.48 -12.45
N LYS A 611 -47.29 -3.02 -11.48
CA LYS A 611 -48.21 -2.22 -10.68
C LYS A 611 -47.50 -1.56 -9.51
N LEU A 612 -47.95 -0.35 -9.18
CA LEU A 612 -47.49 0.39 -8.01
C LEU A 612 -47.91 -0.35 -6.73
N ILE A 613 -46.93 -0.72 -5.90
CA ILE A 613 -47.15 -1.31 -4.57
C ILE A 613 -47.26 -0.21 -3.53
N GLY A 614 -46.37 0.79 -3.58
CA GLY A 614 -46.34 1.88 -2.60
C GLY A 614 -45.14 2.80 -2.77
N ARG A 615 -44.92 3.70 -1.80
CA ARG A 615 -43.80 4.64 -1.74
C ARG A 615 -42.79 4.21 -0.67
N LEU A 616 -41.50 4.26 -0.98
CA LEU A 616 -40.42 4.03 -0.01
C LEU A 616 -40.20 5.30 0.82
N VAL A 617 -40.33 5.18 2.15
CA VAL A 617 -40.09 6.25 3.12
C VAL A 617 -39.40 5.66 4.35
N ASP A 618 -38.13 6.03 4.57
CA ASP A 618 -37.33 5.67 5.75
C ASP A 618 -37.40 4.19 6.15
N GLY A 619 -37.03 3.32 5.22
CA GLY A 619 -36.98 1.86 5.41
C GLY A 619 -38.37 1.21 5.50
N LYS A 620 -39.41 1.89 5.02
CA LYS A 620 -40.80 1.38 4.96
C LYS A 620 -41.39 1.59 3.58
N VAL A 621 -42.27 0.70 3.15
CA VAL A 621 -43.12 0.91 1.97
C VAL A 621 -44.52 1.27 2.44
N ILE A 622 -45.03 2.42 2.02
CA ILE A 622 -46.36 2.94 2.40
C ILE A 622 -47.31 2.99 1.20
N ASP A 623 -48.60 2.75 1.41
CA ASP A 623 -49.62 2.90 0.36
C ASP A 623 -50.01 4.38 0.13
N ALA A 624 -50.89 4.63 -0.84
CA ALA A 624 -51.39 5.98 -1.16
C ALA A 624 -52.18 6.64 -0.01
N ASN A 625 -52.66 5.86 0.96
CA ASN A 625 -53.39 6.34 2.13
C ASN A 625 -52.45 6.56 3.34
N GLY A 626 -51.16 6.29 3.20
CA GLY A 626 -50.15 6.42 4.26
C GLY A 626 -50.03 5.19 5.17
N ASN A 627 -50.68 4.07 4.86
CA ASN A 627 -50.55 2.84 5.64
C ASN A 627 -49.23 2.15 5.32
N VAL A 628 -48.56 1.62 6.36
CA VAL A 628 -47.30 0.88 6.20
C VAL A 628 -47.58 -0.54 5.73
N LEU A 629 -47.15 -0.88 4.51
CA LEU A 629 -47.26 -2.21 3.91
C LEU A 629 -46.09 -3.11 4.31
N TYR A 630 -44.86 -2.58 4.30
CA TYR A 630 -43.64 -3.30 4.66
C TYR A 630 -42.75 -2.47 5.58
N ARG A 631 -42.06 -3.13 6.53
CA ARG A 631 -41.14 -2.52 7.50
C ARG A 631 -39.76 -3.16 7.42
N GLY A 632 -38.72 -2.36 7.61
CA GLY A 632 -37.34 -2.84 7.59
C GLY A 632 -36.93 -3.32 6.20
N VAL A 633 -37.40 -2.63 5.17
CA VAL A 633 -37.06 -2.99 3.79
C VAL A 633 -35.64 -2.58 3.46
N THR A 634 -34.96 -3.39 2.66
CA THR A 634 -33.61 -3.09 2.16
C THR A 634 -33.68 -2.67 0.70
N VAL A 635 -32.76 -1.80 0.29
CA VAL A 635 -32.63 -1.35 -1.10
C VAL A 635 -31.27 -1.80 -1.60
N THR A 636 -31.27 -2.55 -2.70
CA THR A 636 -30.07 -3.15 -3.26
C THR A 636 -29.95 -2.82 -4.74
N LEU A 637 -28.73 -2.65 -5.23
CA LEU A 637 -28.45 -2.49 -6.66
C LEU A 637 -28.12 -3.86 -7.23
N GLU A 638 -28.92 -4.31 -8.19
CA GLU A 638 -28.75 -5.62 -8.81
C GLU A 638 -28.81 -5.49 -10.33
N SER A 639 -28.14 -6.39 -11.05
CA SER A 639 -28.29 -6.44 -12.51
C SER A 639 -29.74 -6.76 -12.89
N PRO A 640 -30.29 -6.21 -13.99
CA PRO A 640 -31.67 -6.42 -14.42
C PRO A 640 -32.09 -7.90 -14.51
N ARG A 641 -31.14 -8.80 -14.80
CA ARG A 641 -31.36 -10.26 -14.85
C ARG A 641 -31.69 -10.89 -13.49
N ASN A 642 -31.31 -10.25 -12.39
CA ASN A 642 -31.46 -10.76 -11.02
C ASN A 642 -32.67 -10.15 -10.27
N ALA A 643 -33.34 -9.14 -10.83
CA ALA A 643 -34.45 -8.44 -10.18
C ALA A 643 -35.81 -9.17 -10.24
N GLY A 644 -35.84 -10.41 -10.74
CA GLY A 644 -37.06 -11.20 -10.89
C GLY A 644 -37.43 -12.04 -9.64
N PRO A 645 -38.71 -12.43 -9.48
CA PRO A 645 -39.21 -13.18 -8.31
C PRO A 645 -38.58 -14.58 -8.12
N ASN A 646 -37.77 -15.07 -9.06
CA ASN A 646 -37.07 -16.35 -9.00
C ASN A 646 -35.57 -16.25 -8.65
N ALA A 647 -35.06 -15.07 -8.29
CA ALA A 647 -33.63 -14.87 -8.01
C ALA A 647 -33.10 -15.74 -6.86
N ASN A 648 -33.92 -16.01 -5.84
CA ASN A 648 -33.53 -16.83 -4.67
C ASN A 648 -33.41 -18.34 -4.96
N LYS A 649 -33.64 -18.82 -6.20
CA LYS A 649 -33.51 -20.26 -6.52
C LYS A 649 -32.12 -20.70 -6.98
N ARG A 650 -31.15 -19.80 -7.17
CA ARG A 650 -29.83 -20.16 -7.73
C ARG A 650 -28.65 -20.19 -6.76
N ASP A 651 -28.76 -19.65 -5.55
CA ASP A 651 -27.65 -19.69 -4.57
C ASP A 651 -27.71 -20.87 -3.58
N ALA A 652 -28.67 -21.79 -3.72
CA ALA A 652 -28.81 -22.94 -2.83
C ALA A 652 -28.04 -24.21 -3.25
N SER A 653 -26.88 -24.09 -3.92
CA SER A 653 -26.09 -25.27 -4.29
C SER A 653 -24.58 -25.05 -4.27
N ARG A 654 -24.04 -24.63 -3.12
CA ARG A 654 -22.65 -24.98 -2.77
C ARG A 654 -22.69 -26.25 -1.93
N MET A 655 -22.62 -27.40 -2.60
CA MET A 655 -22.44 -28.70 -1.96
C MET A 655 -20.94 -28.98 -1.84
N ILE A 656 -20.47 -29.33 -0.66
CA ILE A 656 -19.08 -29.77 -0.46
C ILE A 656 -19.06 -31.28 -0.28
N GLN A 657 -18.16 -31.95 -1.02
CA GLN A 657 -17.88 -33.36 -0.82
C GLN A 657 -16.80 -33.51 0.25
N PHE A 658 -17.15 -34.15 1.38
CA PHE A 658 -16.23 -34.42 2.47
C PHE A 658 -15.71 -35.85 2.37
N ILE A 659 -14.39 -36.03 2.36
CA ILE A 659 -13.72 -37.32 2.51
C ILE A 659 -13.15 -37.39 3.92
N PRO A 660 -13.81 -38.09 4.87
CA PRO A 660 -13.25 -38.26 6.21
C PRO A 660 -11.98 -39.11 6.15
N GLY A 661 -10.83 -38.51 6.47
CA GLY A 661 -9.56 -39.24 6.58
C GLY A 661 -9.55 -40.14 7.81
N GLY A 662 -9.64 -41.46 7.61
CA GLY A 662 -9.46 -42.47 8.65
C GLY A 662 -9.48 -43.89 8.09
N THR A 663 -8.53 -44.74 8.50
CA THR A 663 -8.42 -46.14 8.07
C THR A 663 -9.36 -47.03 8.87
N GLY A 664 -10.57 -47.25 8.35
CA GLY A 664 -11.48 -48.31 8.81
C GLY A 664 -11.20 -49.64 8.11
N SER A 665 -11.35 -50.75 8.81
CA SER A 665 -11.01 -52.12 8.38
C SER A 665 -11.82 -52.69 7.21
N ASN A 666 -12.76 -51.94 6.63
CA ASN A 666 -13.59 -52.37 5.50
C ASN A 666 -13.58 -51.33 4.36
N GLY A 667 -12.45 -51.24 3.66
CA GLY A 667 -12.36 -51.11 2.20
C GLY A 667 -12.82 -49.84 1.48
N VAL A 668 -14.01 -49.28 1.70
CA VAL A 668 -14.51 -48.09 0.96
C VAL A 668 -15.56 -47.35 1.81
N ILE A 669 -15.36 -46.07 2.08
CA ILE A 669 -16.35 -45.20 2.74
C ILE A 669 -17.04 -44.35 1.65
N PRO A 670 -18.39 -44.26 1.62
CA PRO A 670 -19.10 -43.43 0.65
C PRO A 670 -18.91 -41.93 0.93
N VAL A 671 -18.72 -41.15 -0.15
CA VAL A 671 -18.65 -39.68 -0.11
C VAL A 671 -19.97 -39.12 0.42
N GLN A 672 -19.90 -38.35 1.51
CA GLN A 672 -21.08 -37.64 2.03
C GLN A 672 -21.11 -36.23 1.47
N THR A 673 -22.31 -35.84 0.99
CA THR A 673 -22.57 -34.51 0.45
C THR A 673 -23.33 -33.71 1.50
N LEU A 674 -22.74 -32.63 1.98
CA LEU A 674 -23.33 -31.78 3.02
C LEU A 674 -23.59 -30.37 2.48
N ARG A 675 -24.66 -29.73 2.97
CA ARG A 675 -24.96 -28.32 2.72
C ARG A 675 -24.06 -27.45 3.58
N LEU A 676 -23.48 -26.42 2.97
CA LEU A 676 -22.81 -25.35 3.69
C LEU A 676 -23.89 -24.39 4.22
N GLU A 677 -24.15 -24.40 5.52
CA GLU A 677 -24.91 -23.34 6.21
C GLU A 677 -23.94 -22.32 6.81
#